data_AF-A0AAV2I3X6-F1
#
_entry.id   AF-A0AAV2I3X6-F1
#
_cell.length_a   1.000
_cell.length_b   1.000
_cell.length_c   1.000
_cell.angle_alpha   90.00
_cell.angle_beta   90.00
_cell.angle_gamma   90.00
#
_symmetry.space_group_name_H-M   'P 1'
#
loop_
_entity.id
_entity.type
_entity.pdbx_description
1 polymer ?
#
loop_
_entity_poly.entity_id
_entity_poly.type
_entity_poly.pdbx_seq_one_letter_code
_entity_poly.pdbx_strand_id
1 'polypeptide(L)'
;MKVLRLHRLFTRCPIDVRCLSRSFLPALVGLCLGMTVSMMYAPFSEDSCETFIANQDPQKMIKLRDTKSLDTQAEESYEPRVLPPIEESSYKIDIKAGSKFYRPKFAATELGIREKLFVAVLSSKDTLNTLAVAVNRTISQYVTKTVFFIDKKAPVVPAGMIIVNFDDGYNHLMPTNVFKYVIKKYGHEYDYFMFLSDKGYIRAEKVFDLVSHISVSRHVHLGAPKGVEDGKTYCSLEGGIIISQSLLSLVNSSLKWCTDNCHSSDSSINFGKCLLHVSELDCQTTAANKVYTAYPVKNFNFNKDIEALKEQVEFNKSLSIFPMPDDTTHYKMHRYFCEVELNSTRHQIQDMKDNILYMSQFAPGGRDSISWPIGVPEPYKPKNRFDVIRWDYFTETHIFFQDDFTNVKELIGVDKLDIQDIIKISMEKLNEKHHNKYLYSYLINGYRRFDPQRGMEYLLDLALDDTSVPAEENGGNNYNQRIVEKRVFLVRPLGEVEVVPMPYVTESTRLNIILPITTGDMDGWGVFLENYARLQAESADSLALIIVFVYHQIPKTGEEDVFSVLKSMVTYYDDKSEDGVKTRMMNFANNGTYVPEFKVIDMVSDLLEPDALILTCSVGMQLNIEMLNRVRINTIPGWQVFFPIGFWQFKPNLIYDKKPYPTEIEFSSRTGHYDVLSYEHGSFYNSDYKDARKSLLFEDIMNYDLYEMFVKYGKIHIFRAVEPEFKHYYMQLDCPASSPPKLYERCVERKSLNLATRAQLAKRIFQYQSKREAHQRPNKEA
;
A
#
# COMPACT_ATOMS: atom_id res chain seq x y z
N MET A 1 48.10 -26.64 -27.72
CA MET A 1 48.17 -27.11 -29.12
C MET A 1 47.09 -26.41 -29.93
N LYS A 2 47.45 -25.32 -30.64
CA LYS A 2 46.74 -24.69 -31.79
C LYS A 2 47.32 -23.29 -32.02
N VAL A 3 48.58 -23.22 -32.44
CA VAL A 3 49.15 -22.03 -33.11
C VAL A 3 50.08 -22.55 -34.19
N LEU A 4 49.52 -22.86 -35.35
CA LEU A 4 50.28 -23.22 -36.55
C LEU A 4 49.53 -22.67 -37.76
N ARG A 5 49.59 -21.34 -37.92
CA ARG A 5 49.45 -20.60 -39.18
C ARG A 5 49.53 -19.10 -38.90
N LEU A 6 50.73 -18.59 -38.64
CA LEU A 6 51.09 -17.18 -38.82
C LEU A 6 52.60 -16.93 -38.78
N HIS A 7 53.39 -17.92 -39.23
CA HIS A 7 54.81 -17.74 -39.50
C HIS A 7 54.99 -17.62 -41.02
N ARG A 8 55.09 -16.38 -41.50
CA ARG A 8 55.88 -15.91 -42.65
C ARG A 8 55.34 -14.55 -43.08
N LEU A 9 55.77 -13.49 -42.39
CA LEU A 9 55.71 -12.12 -42.94
C LEU A 9 56.66 -11.13 -42.24
N PHE A 10 57.63 -11.62 -41.46
CA PHE A 10 58.70 -10.78 -40.91
C PHE A 10 60.06 -11.27 -41.40
N THR A 11 60.36 -11.01 -42.66
CA THR A 11 61.74 -10.88 -43.17
C THR A 11 61.74 -9.99 -44.41
N ARG A 12 62.15 -8.72 -44.27
CA ARG A 12 63.28 -8.09 -44.99
C ARG A 12 63.25 -6.55 -44.94
N CYS A 13 64.46 -6.03 -44.69
CA CYS A 13 64.99 -4.68 -44.88
C CYS A 13 64.98 -3.70 -43.68
N PRO A 14 66.07 -2.92 -43.52
CA PRO A 14 66.74 -2.72 -42.24
C PRO A 14 66.44 -1.35 -41.60
N ILE A 15 66.47 -1.30 -40.27
CA ILE A 15 66.21 -0.09 -39.47
C ILE A 15 67.53 0.58 -39.11
N ASP A 16 67.66 1.82 -39.54
CA ASP A 16 68.75 2.75 -39.22
C ASP A 16 68.55 3.32 -37.79
N VAL A 17 69.60 3.25 -36.97
CA VAL A 17 69.54 3.32 -35.49
C VAL A 17 69.49 4.76 -34.94
N ARG A 18 69.39 5.78 -35.79
CA ARG A 18 69.53 7.18 -35.35
C ARG A 18 68.24 7.97 -35.04
N CYS A 19 67.04 7.43 -35.31
CA CYS A 19 65.78 8.18 -35.10
C CYS A 19 64.95 7.80 -33.85
N LEU A 20 65.26 6.70 -33.14
CA LEU A 20 64.43 6.23 -32.02
C LEU A 20 64.75 6.87 -30.65
N SER A 21 65.82 7.65 -30.53
CA SER A 21 66.31 8.10 -29.22
C SER A 21 65.66 9.39 -28.67
N ARG A 22 64.91 10.17 -29.48
CA ARG A 22 64.41 11.48 -29.05
C ARG A 22 62.99 11.51 -28.46
N SER A 23 62.14 10.53 -28.79
CA SER A 23 60.74 10.54 -28.32
C SER A 23 60.41 9.48 -27.27
N PHE A 24 61.23 8.43 -27.15
CA PHE A 24 60.95 7.33 -26.20
C PHE A 24 61.50 7.59 -24.79
N LEU A 25 62.59 8.36 -24.69
CA LEU A 25 63.26 8.64 -23.42
C LEU A 25 62.42 9.47 -22.44
N PRO A 26 61.73 10.56 -22.87
CA PRO A 26 60.88 11.34 -21.96
C PRO A 26 59.67 10.55 -21.45
N ALA A 27 59.10 9.67 -22.28
CA ALA A 27 57.98 8.82 -21.88
C ALA A 27 58.39 7.77 -20.86
N LEU A 28 59.57 7.17 -21.03
CA LEU A 28 60.11 6.18 -20.09
C LEU A 28 60.51 6.83 -18.76
N VAL A 29 61.12 8.03 -18.80
CA VAL A 29 61.41 8.83 -17.61
C VAL A 29 60.12 9.25 -16.89
N GLY A 30 59.09 9.68 -17.61
CA GLY A 30 57.79 10.03 -17.03
C GLY A 30 57.09 8.85 -16.37
N LEU A 31 57.20 7.65 -16.96
CA LEU A 31 56.61 6.43 -16.41
C LEU A 31 57.36 5.95 -15.15
N CYS A 32 58.69 6.04 -15.15
CA CYS A 32 59.51 5.76 -13.96
C CYS A 32 59.27 6.79 -12.84
N LEU A 33 59.12 8.08 -13.16
CA LEU A 33 58.76 9.12 -12.19
C LEU A 33 57.35 8.89 -11.61
N GLY A 34 56.38 8.53 -12.46
CA GLY A 34 55.03 8.21 -12.00
C GLY A 34 54.99 7.00 -11.06
N MET A 35 55.73 5.94 -11.36
CA MET A 35 55.82 4.76 -10.49
C MET A 35 56.53 5.05 -9.16
N THR A 36 57.60 5.85 -9.18
CA THR A 36 58.34 6.20 -7.96
C THR A 36 57.54 7.14 -7.05
N VAL A 37 56.82 8.11 -7.60
CA VAL A 37 55.89 8.96 -6.84
C VAL A 37 54.73 8.12 -6.26
N SER A 38 54.19 7.18 -7.04
CA SER A 38 53.15 6.27 -6.56
C SER A 38 53.62 5.36 -5.43
N MET A 39 54.86 4.84 -5.51
CA MET A 39 55.44 4.02 -4.44
C MET A 39 55.82 4.83 -3.19
N MET A 40 56.19 6.10 -3.34
CA MET A 40 56.41 6.99 -2.19
C MET A 40 55.11 7.43 -1.52
N TYR A 41 54.01 7.56 -2.28
CA TYR A 41 52.71 7.99 -1.74
C TYR A 41 51.89 6.84 -1.16
N ALA A 42 52.08 5.60 -1.65
CA ALA A 42 51.40 4.41 -1.14
C ALA A 42 51.49 4.21 0.39
N PRO A 43 52.66 4.33 1.06
CA PRO A 43 52.75 4.13 2.51
C PRO A 43 52.12 5.26 3.34
N PHE A 44 51.83 6.43 2.75
CA PHE A 44 51.11 7.52 3.45
C PHE A 44 49.58 7.47 3.23
N SER A 45 49.12 6.67 2.27
CA SER A 45 47.70 6.53 1.92
C SER A 45 46.99 5.41 2.69
N GLU A 46 47.72 4.47 3.30
CA GLU A 46 47.16 3.26 3.91
C GLU A 46 47.08 3.30 5.46
N ASP A 47 47.65 4.32 6.12
CA ASP A 47 47.75 4.37 7.58
C ASP A 47 46.55 4.98 8.33
N SER A 48 45.41 5.23 7.66
CA SER A 48 44.22 5.77 8.35
C SER A 48 42.97 4.88 8.36
N CYS A 49 42.98 3.65 7.83
CA CYS A 49 41.77 2.79 7.90
C CYS A 49 41.96 1.26 7.99
N GLU A 50 43.15 0.66 7.83
CA GLU A 50 43.24 -0.81 7.69
C GLU A 50 43.78 -1.60 8.90
N THR A 51 44.36 -0.95 9.92
CA THR A 51 44.94 -1.67 11.08
C THR A 51 43.91 -2.28 12.05
N PHE A 52 42.61 -2.03 11.87
CA PHE A 52 41.57 -2.68 12.68
C PHE A 52 40.95 -3.93 12.03
N ILE A 53 41.22 -4.20 10.74
CA ILE A 53 40.58 -5.28 9.97
C ILE A 53 41.53 -6.48 9.78
N ALA A 54 42.84 -6.31 9.96
CA ALA A 54 43.85 -7.34 9.65
C ALA A 54 43.99 -8.49 10.67
N ASN A 55 43.20 -8.54 11.75
CA ASN A 55 43.24 -9.63 12.75
C ASN A 55 42.01 -10.55 12.75
N GLN A 56 41.20 -10.58 11.68
CA GLN A 56 40.09 -11.53 11.58
C GLN A 56 40.10 -12.31 10.26
N ASP A 57 40.13 -13.64 10.38
CA ASP A 57 40.12 -14.61 9.28
C ASP A 57 38.94 -14.37 8.30
N PRO A 58 39.19 -14.24 6.99
CA PRO A 58 38.15 -13.97 5.99
C PRO A 58 37.14 -15.11 5.80
N GLN A 59 37.41 -16.32 6.30
CA GLN A 59 36.46 -17.42 6.30
C GLN A 59 35.37 -17.30 7.38
N LYS A 60 35.55 -16.47 8.42
CA LYS A 60 34.49 -16.19 9.41
C LYS A 60 33.46 -15.17 8.94
N MET A 61 33.80 -14.26 8.02
CA MET A 61 32.85 -13.25 7.52
C MET A 61 31.86 -13.78 6.46
N ILE A 62 32.18 -14.85 5.75
CA ILE A 62 31.28 -15.41 4.73
C ILE A 62 30.14 -16.25 5.35
N LYS A 63 30.26 -16.65 6.62
CA LYS A 63 29.21 -17.37 7.37
C LYS A 63 28.32 -16.48 8.25
N LEU A 64 28.48 -15.15 8.21
CA LEU A 64 27.71 -14.22 9.08
C LEU A 64 26.46 -13.60 8.42
N ARG A 65 26.10 -14.00 7.19
CA ARG A 65 24.91 -13.48 6.50
C ARG A 65 23.71 -14.43 6.45
N ASP A 66 23.86 -15.65 6.96
CA ASP A 66 22.78 -16.62 7.10
C ASP A 66 22.67 -17.12 8.55
N THR A 67 22.16 -16.27 9.45
CA THR A 67 21.58 -16.73 10.72
C THR A 67 20.48 -15.77 11.18
N LYS A 68 19.25 -16.01 10.71
CA LYS A 68 18.12 -16.07 11.65
C LYS A 68 18.30 -17.37 12.44
N SER A 69 18.10 -17.29 13.75
CA SER A 69 18.29 -18.34 14.76
C SER A 69 19.75 -18.74 15.00
N LEU A 70 20.25 -18.49 16.21
CA LEU A 70 20.71 -19.57 17.06
C LEU A 70 20.83 -19.08 18.50
N ASP A 71 20.04 -19.70 19.35
CA ASP A 71 20.33 -19.83 20.76
C ASP A 71 21.42 -20.90 20.94
N THR A 72 22.17 -20.79 22.04
CA THR A 72 22.98 -21.82 22.71
C THR A 72 24.28 -22.34 22.06
N GLN A 73 25.39 -22.11 22.78
CA GLN A 73 26.42 -23.13 22.98
C GLN A 73 26.28 -23.69 24.39
N ALA A 74 26.04 -25.00 24.50
CA ALA A 74 26.73 -25.87 25.44
C ALA A 74 26.56 -27.33 24.96
N GLU A 75 27.71 -27.91 24.63
CA GLU A 75 28.07 -29.30 24.35
C GLU A 75 27.08 -30.41 24.77
N GLU A 76 26.71 -31.27 23.81
CA GLU A 76 26.82 -32.72 23.96
C GLU A 76 26.85 -33.37 22.56
N SER A 77 27.83 -34.24 22.37
CA SER A 77 28.20 -34.94 21.15
C SER A 77 27.06 -35.77 20.53
N TYR A 78 26.67 -35.44 19.30
CA TYR A 78 25.81 -36.29 18.47
C TYR A 78 26.58 -36.68 17.20
N GLU A 79 27.07 -37.91 17.12
CA GLU A 79 27.48 -38.51 15.85
C GLU A 79 26.21 -38.86 15.04
N PRO A 80 26.14 -38.48 13.75
CA PRO A 80 24.99 -38.84 12.93
C PRO A 80 24.99 -40.34 12.64
N ARG A 81 24.12 -41.10 13.33
CA ARG A 81 23.72 -42.44 12.87
C ARG A 81 22.82 -42.29 11.65
N VAL A 82 23.28 -42.81 10.52
CA VAL A 82 22.46 -43.01 9.32
C VAL A 82 21.37 -44.02 9.67
N LEU A 83 20.13 -43.55 9.82
CA LEU A 83 18.98 -44.44 9.88
C LEU A 83 18.74 -45.00 8.47
N PRO A 84 18.40 -46.29 8.33
CA PRO A 84 18.02 -46.84 7.03
C PRO A 84 16.76 -46.14 6.51
N PRO A 85 16.53 -46.14 5.18
CA PRO A 85 15.37 -45.48 4.59
C PRO A 85 14.10 -46.06 5.20
N ILE A 86 13.28 -45.19 5.79
CA ILE A 86 11.95 -45.58 6.27
C ILE A 86 11.15 -45.98 5.03
N GLU A 87 10.71 -47.24 4.95
CA GLU A 87 9.80 -47.69 3.90
C GLU A 87 8.53 -46.83 3.94
N GLU A 88 8.25 -46.14 2.83
CA GLU A 88 7.07 -45.29 2.59
C GLU A 88 5.72 -46.04 2.67
N SER A 89 5.73 -47.31 3.07
CA SER A 89 4.55 -48.19 3.16
C SER A 89 3.77 -48.05 4.48
N SER A 90 4.31 -47.36 5.49
CA SER A 90 3.71 -47.30 6.85
C SER A 90 2.82 -46.07 7.12
N TYR A 91 2.79 -45.08 6.23
CA TYR A 91 1.87 -43.92 6.32
C TYR A 91 0.81 -43.95 5.20
N LYS A 92 0.12 -45.08 5.04
CA LYS A 92 -1.19 -45.03 4.38
C LYS A 92 -2.19 -44.49 5.39
N ILE A 93 -2.47 -43.19 5.28
CA ILE A 93 -3.71 -42.61 5.79
C ILE A 93 -4.84 -43.48 5.25
N ASP A 94 -5.64 -44.07 6.14
CA ASP A 94 -6.73 -44.98 5.78
C ASP A 94 -7.82 -44.15 5.06
N ILE A 95 -7.78 -44.10 3.72
CA ILE A 95 -8.79 -43.43 2.87
C ILE A 95 -10.05 -44.31 2.81
N LYS A 96 -10.60 -44.64 3.98
CA LYS A 96 -11.89 -45.31 4.15
C LYS A 96 -12.76 -44.54 5.14
N ALA A 97 -12.92 -43.25 4.87
CA ALA A 97 -14.12 -42.50 5.23
C ALA A 97 -14.25 -41.36 4.21
N GLY A 98 -15.39 -41.25 3.55
CA GLY A 98 -15.65 -40.29 2.47
C GLY A 98 -15.71 -38.82 2.89
N SER A 99 -14.79 -38.34 3.73
CA SER A 99 -14.58 -36.91 3.96
C SER A 99 -13.81 -36.34 2.77
N LYS A 100 -14.43 -35.41 2.04
CA LYS A 100 -13.77 -34.63 0.98
C LYS A 100 -12.45 -34.07 1.52
N PHE A 101 -11.35 -34.37 0.84
CA PHE A 101 -10.04 -33.80 1.14
C PHE A 101 -10.11 -32.29 0.89
N TYR A 102 -10.23 -31.49 1.95
CA TYR A 102 -10.21 -30.03 1.84
C TYR A 102 -8.75 -29.61 1.94
N ARG A 103 -8.14 -29.21 0.81
CA ARG A 103 -6.81 -28.59 0.85
C ARG A 103 -6.94 -27.28 1.62
N PRO A 104 -6.25 -27.10 2.75
CA PRO A 104 -6.38 -25.87 3.52
C PRO A 104 -5.86 -24.70 2.71
N LYS A 105 -6.56 -23.57 2.75
CA LYS A 105 -6.16 -22.36 2.00
C LYS A 105 -4.92 -21.67 2.59
N PHE A 106 -4.55 -22.01 3.82
CA PHE A 106 -3.48 -21.36 4.59
C PHE A 106 -2.51 -22.38 5.17
N ALA A 107 -1.21 -22.08 5.10
CA ALA A 107 -0.15 -22.90 5.66
C ALA A 107 -0.31 -23.11 7.19
N ALA A 108 -0.88 -22.12 7.90
CA ALA A 108 -1.16 -22.22 9.32
C ALA A 108 -2.10 -23.38 9.65
N THR A 109 -3.11 -23.62 8.81
CA THR A 109 -4.07 -24.72 8.99
C THR A 109 -3.44 -26.08 8.65
N GLU A 110 -2.53 -26.16 7.66
CA GLU A 110 -1.75 -27.37 7.37
C GLU A 110 -0.78 -27.73 8.50
N LEU A 111 -0.20 -26.71 9.14
CA LEU A 111 0.69 -26.87 10.29
C LEU A 111 -0.05 -27.09 11.63
N GLY A 112 -1.39 -27.12 11.61
CA GLY A 112 -2.20 -27.28 12.82
C GLY A 112 -2.06 -26.14 13.83
N ILE A 113 -1.66 -24.94 13.38
CA ILE A 113 -1.55 -23.75 14.22
C ILE A 113 -2.97 -23.34 14.62
N ARG A 114 -3.22 -23.39 15.93
CA ARG A 114 -4.49 -22.98 16.53
C ARG A 114 -4.51 -21.49 16.79
N GLU A 115 -5.69 -20.89 16.65
CA GLU A 115 -5.94 -19.52 17.11
C GLU A 115 -6.05 -19.48 18.64
N LYS A 116 -5.82 -18.32 19.25
CA LYS A 116 -5.66 -18.25 20.71
C LYS A 116 -6.98 -18.30 21.49
N LEU A 117 -7.99 -17.53 21.08
CA LEU A 117 -9.20 -17.32 21.86
C LEU A 117 -10.45 -17.37 20.98
N PHE A 118 -11.41 -18.20 21.37
CA PHE A 118 -12.78 -18.21 20.85
C PHE A 118 -13.75 -17.65 21.89
N VAL A 119 -14.72 -16.82 21.49
CA VAL A 119 -15.74 -16.29 22.41
C VAL A 119 -17.15 -16.75 22.01
N ALA A 120 -17.79 -17.46 22.94
CA ALA A 120 -19.20 -17.84 22.91
C ALA A 120 -20.01 -16.89 23.80
N VAL A 121 -20.95 -16.16 23.20
CA VAL A 121 -21.86 -15.27 23.93
C VAL A 121 -23.25 -15.89 24.00
N LEU A 122 -23.76 -16.08 25.22
CA LEU A 122 -25.12 -16.52 25.49
C LEU A 122 -26.01 -15.28 25.61
N SER A 123 -27.04 -15.22 24.78
CA SER A 123 -28.00 -14.10 24.72
C SER A 123 -29.43 -14.62 24.67
N SER A 124 -30.40 -13.72 24.87
CA SER A 124 -31.82 -14.03 24.75
C SER A 124 -32.46 -13.26 23.58
N LYS A 125 -33.66 -13.68 23.18
CA LYS A 125 -34.46 -12.98 22.15
C LYS A 125 -34.60 -11.47 22.41
N ASP A 126 -34.73 -11.06 23.67
CA ASP A 126 -35.02 -9.68 24.05
C ASP A 126 -33.76 -8.79 24.09
N THR A 127 -32.60 -9.38 24.35
CA THR A 127 -31.31 -8.70 24.55
C THR A 127 -30.38 -8.77 23.34
N LEU A 128 -30.73 -9.61 22.35
CA LEU A 128 -29.95 -9.82 21.13
C LEU A 128 -29.72 -8.54 20.32
N ASN A 129 -30.72 -7.66 20.21
CA ASN A 129 -30.63 -6.44 19.41
C ASN A 129 -30.02 -5.24 20.16
N THR A 130 -29.78 -5.37 21.47
CA THR A 130 -29.25 -4.30 22.34
C THR A 130 -27.90 -4.69 22.91
N LEU A 131 -27.89 -5.49 23.97
CA LEU A 131 -26.68 -5.88 24.71
C LEU A 131 -25.74 -6.76 23.88
N ALA A 132 -26.27 -7.75 23.15
CA ALA A 132 -25.41 -8.60 22.31
C ALA A 132 -24.75 -7.81 21.17
N VAL A 133 -25.42 -6.77 20.66
CA VAL A 133 -24.83 -5.83 19.69
C VAL A 133 -23.67 -5.05 20.31
N ALA A 134 -23.84 -4.56 21.53
CA ALA A 134 -22.80 -3.86 22.27
C ALA A 134 -21.58 -4.76 22.56
N VAL A 135 -21.83 -6.00 22.99
CA VAL A 135 -20.78 -7.01 23.21
C VAL A 135 -20.04 -7.31 21.91
N ASN A 136 -20.73 -7.52 20.79
CA ASN A 136 -20.04 -7.82 19.52
C ASN A 136 -19.14 -6.68 19.09
N ARG A 137 -19.64 -5.45 19.07
CA ARG A 137 -18.86 -4.28 18.61
C ARG A 137 -17.64 -4.01 19.49
N THR A 138 -17.68 -4.36 20.77
CA THR A 138 -16.59 -4.13 21.72
C THR A 138 -15.55 -5.26 21.73
N ILE A 139 -15.95 -6.50 21.42
CA ILE A 139 -15.04 -7.67 21.46
C ILE A 139 -14.51 -8.06 20.08
N SER A 140 -15.27 -7.85 19.00
CA SER A 140 -14.95 -8.38 17.66
C SER A 140 -13.64 -7.88 17.05
N GLN A 141 -13.10 -6.75 17.55
CA GLN A 141 -11.83 -6.20 17.08
C GLN A 141 -10.61 -6.95 17.63
N TYR A 142 -10.76 -7.60 18.80
CA TYR A 142 -9.64 -8.21 19.52
C TYR A 142 -9.62 -9.74 19.46
N VAL A 143 -10.74 -10.35 19.10
CA VAL A 143 -10.90 -11.80 19.04
C VAL A 143 -11.19 -12.20 17.61
N THR A 144 -10.54 -13.25 17.14
CA THR A 144 -10.68 -13.77 15.77
C THR A 144 -12.10 -14.28 15.48
N LYS A 145 -12.81 -14.81 16.48
CA LYS A 145 -14.18 -15.31 16.30
C LYS A 145 -15.08 -15.15 17.51
N THR A 146 -16.25 -14.54 17.28
CA THR A 146 -17.35 -14.41 18.23
C THR A 146 -18.61 -15.10 17.67
N VAL A 147 -19.29 -15.90 18.50
CA VAL A 147 -20.54 -16.57 18.13
C VAL A 147 -21.59 -16.34 19.20
N PHE A 148 -22.79 -15.95 18.78
CA PHE A 148 -23.92 -15.67 19.65
C PHE A 148 -24.90 -16.83 19.64
N PHE A 149 -25.32 -17.27 20.82
CA PHE A 149 -26.23 -18.38 21.01
C PHE A 149 -27.54 -17.87 21.60
N ILE A 150 -28.67 -18.26 21.01
CA ILE A 150 -30.01 -17.92 21.50
C ILE A 150 -30.90 -19.16 21.62
N ASP A 151 -31.78 -19.11 22.61
CA ASP A 151 -32.75 -20.15 22.98
C ASP A 151 -34.00 -20.19 22.10
N LYS A 152 -34.32 -19.08 21.43
CA LYS A 152 -35.48 -18.93 20.55
C LYS A 152 -35.13 -18.06 19.36
N LYS A 153 -35.66 -18.40 18.18
CA LYS A 153 -35.46 -17.63 16.95
C LYS A 153 -35.95 -16.18 17.13
N ALA A 154 -35.03 -15.22 16.92
CA ALA A 154 -35.35 -13.80 16.91
C ALA A 154 -35.97 -13.37 15.56
N PRO A 155 -36.95 -12.45 15.55
CA PRO A 155 -37.59 -11.97 14.32
C PRO A 155 -36.69 -11.05 13.50
N VAL A 156 -35.81 -10.30 14.16
CA VAL A 156 -34.86 -9.37 13.55
C VAL A 156 -33.46 -9.78 14.00
N VAL A 157 -32.56 -9.94 13.03
CA VAL A 157 -31.19 -10.40 13.24
C VAL A 157 -30.23 -9.28 12.81
N PRO A 158 -29.29 -8.83 13.66
CA PRO A 158 -28.31 -7.81 13.29
C PRO A 158 -27.39 -8.29 12.15
N ALA A 159 -27.11 -7.40 11.19
CA ALA A 159 -26.22 -7.69 10.07
C ALA A 159 -24.77 -7.93 10.55
N GLY A 160 -24.10 -8.93 9.97
CA GLY A 160 -22.69 -9.25 10.26
C GLY A 160 -22.43 -10.09 11.51
N MET A 161 -23.47 -10.55 12.22
CA MET A 161 -23.32 -11.44 13.39
C MET A 161 -23.54 -12.91 13.04
N ILE A 162 -22.76 -13.79 13.67
CA ILE A 162 -22.97 -15.24 13.60
C ILE A 162 -23.84 -15.65 14.78
N ILE A 163 -25.09 -15.97 14.49
CA ILE A 163 -26.09 -16.35 15.48
C ILE A 163 -26.49 -17.80 15.27
N VAL A 164 -26.49 -18.57 16.36
CA VAL A 164 -26.89 -19.97 16.42
C VAL A 164 -28.14 -20.07 17.27
N ASN A 165 -29.19 -20.62 16.68
CA ASN A 165 -30.47 -20.79 17.34
C ASN A 165 -30.61 -22.25 17.76
N PHE A 166 -31.07 -22.48 18.98
CA PHE A 166 -31.52 -23.78 19.44
C PHE A 166 -33.05 -23.78 19.49
N ASP A 167 -33.70 -24.75 18.84
CA ASP A 167 -35.17 -24.80 18.76
C ASP A 167 -35.82 -25.53 19.96
N ASP A 168 -35.01 -26.01 20.90
CA ASP A 168 -35.44 -26.90 22.00
C ASP A 168 -36.30 -26.18 23.05
N GLY A 169 -36.34 -24.85 23.08
CA GLY A 169 -37.24 -24.06 23.95
C GLY A 169 -36.97 -24.14 25.46
N TYR A 170 -36.00 -24.96 25.90
CA TYR A 170 -35.61 -25.16 27.30
C TYR A 170 -34.32 -24.40 27.65
N ASN A 171 -34.44 -23.27 28.36
CA ASN A 171 -33.29 -22.41 28.69
C ASN A 171 -32.21 -23.09 29.55
N HIS A 172 -32.59 -24.09 30.36
CA HIS A 172 -31.62 -24.84 31.19
C HIS A 172 -30.68 -25.74 30.37
N LEU A 173 -31.06 -26.15 29.15
CA LEU A 173 -30.25 -26.97 28.25
C LEU A 173 -29.30 -26.14 27.36
N MET A 174 -29.46 -24.80 27.35
CA MET A 174 -28.65 -23.90 26.54
C MET A 174 -27.13 -24.10 26.78
N PRO A 175 -26.61 -24.19 28.02
CA PRO A 175 -25.20 -24.50 28.29
C PRO A 175 -24.65 -25.72 27.55
N THR A 176 -25.40 -26.83 27.60
CA THR A 176 -24.97 -28.11 27.05
C THR A 176 -25.05 -28.11 25.52
N ASN A 177 -26.08 -27.46 24.96
CA ASN A 177 -26.21 -27.24 23.52
C ASN A 177 -25.08 -26.35 22.97
N VAL A 178 -24.68 -25.32 23.72
CA VAL A 178 -23.53 -24.48 23.40
C VAL A 178 -22.25 -25.31 23.40
N PHE A 179 -21.97 -26.11 24.43
CA PHE A 179 -20.80 -27.00 24.46
C PHE A 179 -20.79 -27.94 23.24
N LYS A 180 -21.91 -28.61 22.97
CA LYS A 180 -22.06 -29.53 21.83
C LYS A 180 -21.73 -28.85 20.50
N TYR A 181 -22.21 -27.62 20.30
CA TYR A 181 -21.95 -26.86 19.08
C TYR A 181 -20.48 -26.44 18.95
N VAL A 182 -19.92 -25.86 20.02
CA VAL A 182 -18.54 -25.36 20.04
C VAL A 182 -17.54 -26.51 19.85
N ILE A 183 -17.74 -27.63 20.53
CA ILE A 183 -16.90 -28.84 20.37
C ILE A 183 -16.91 -29.33 18.92
N LYS A 184 -18.11 -29.49 18.34
CA LYS A 184 -18.26 -30.07 17.00
C LYS A 184 -17.66 -29.20 15.90
N LYS A 185 -17.78 -27.87 16.02
CA LYS A 185 -17.40 -26.94 14.95
C LYS A 185 -16.02 -26.30 15.14
N TYR A 186 -15.64 -25.97 16.38
CA TYR A 186 -14.46 -25.17 16.68
C TYR A 186 -13.49 -25.83 17.67
N GLY A 187 -13.79 -27.04 18.17
CA GLY A 187 -13.05 -27.68 19.27
C GLY A 187 -11.56 -27.96 19.01
N HIS A 188 -11.11 -27.94 17.76
CA HIS A 188 -9.71 -28.16 17.38
C HIS A 188 -9.01 -26.92 16.82
N GLU A 189 -9.74 -25.83 16.57
CA GLU A 189 -9.22 -24.62 15.92
C GLU A 189 -8.62 -23.63 16.93
N TYR A 190 -9.00 -23.71 18.20
CA TYR A 190 -8.64 -22.75 19.25
C TYR A 190 -7.94 -23.37 20.45
N ASP A 191 -7.03 -22.62 21.07
CA ASP A 191 -6.36 -23.01 22.33
C ASP A 191 -7.25 -22.80 23.56
N TYR A 192 -8.01 -21.70 23.60
CA TYR A 192 -8.88 -21.34 24.71
C TYR A 192 -10.26 -20.88 24.26
N PHE A 193 -11.26 -21.16 25.09
CA PHE A 193 -12.66 -20.87 24.83
C PHE A 193 -13.22 -20.05 25.99
N MET A 194 -13.77 -18.88 25.68
CA MET A 194 -14.45 -18.02 26.65
C MET A 194 -15.96 -18.09 26.46
N PHE A 195 -16.69 -18.35 27.55
CA PHE A 195 -18.14 -18.32 27.60
C PHE A 195 -18.59 -17.10 28.40
N LEU A 196 -19.48 -16.32 27.83
CA LEU A 196 -19.92 -15.04 28.36
C LEU A 196 -21.44 -14.90 28.23
N SER A 197 -22.10 -14.26 29.19
CA SER A 197 -23.44 -13.71 28.99
C SER A 197 -23.38 -12.29 28.41
N ASP A 198 -24.32 -11.94 27.54
CA ASP A 198 -24.49 -10.59 27.00
C ASP A 198 -24.66 -9.45 28.05
N LYS A 199 -24.90 -9.79 29.33
CA LYS A 199 -24.92 -8.85 30.45
C LYS A 199 -23.53 -8.55 31.03
N GLY A 200 -22.46 -9.15 30.54
CA GLY A 200 -21.09 -8.91 31.00
C GLY A 200 -20.34 -7.92 30.12
N TYR A 201 -19.67 -6.93 30.72
CA TYR A 201 -18.65 -6.13 30.04
C TYR A 201 -17.27 -6.75 30.25
N ILE A 202 -16.53 -6.98 29.16
CA ILE A 202 -15.17 -7.51 29.19
C ILE A 202 -14.23 -6.61 28.41
N ARG A 203 -13.02 -6.45 28.96
CA ARG A 203 -11.87 -5.87 28.29
C ARG A 203 -11.16 -6.93 27.45
N ALA A 204 -11.65 -7.13 26.22
CA ALA A 204 -11.23 -8.23 25.36
C ALA A 204 -9.72 -8.26 25.10
N GLU A 205 -9.08 -7.10 24.89
CA GLU A 205 -7.62 -6.95 24.76
C GLU A 205 -6.87 -7.59 25.95
N LYS A 206 -7.22 -7.21 27.18
CA LYS A 206 -6.55 -7.72 28.39
C LYS A 206 -6.81 -9.19 28.64
N VAL A 207 -7.98 -9.70 28.25
CA VAL A 207 -8.28 -11.14 28.30
C VAL A 207 -7.47 -11.91 27.27
N PHE A 208 -7.31 -11.37 26.07
CA PHE A 208 -6.47 -11.97 25.03
C PHE A 208 -5.00 -11.99 25.47
N ASP A 209 -4.49 -10.91 26.05
CA ASP A 209 -3.15 -10.85 26.63
C ASP A 209 -2.97 -11.86 27.76
N LEU A 210 -3.94 -11.96 28.67
CA LEU A 210 -3.94 -12.93 29.76
C LEU A 210 -3.77 -14.35 29.23
N VAL A 211 -4.62 -14.74 28.28
CA VAL A 211 -4.66 -16.09 27.72
C VAL A 211 -3.40 -16.40 26.90
N SER A 212 -2.84 -15.40 26.21
CA SER A 212 -1.61 -15.56 25.42
C SER A 212 -0.38 -15.88 26.27
N HIS A 213 -0.39 -15.52 27.55
CA HIS A 213 0.69 -15.83 28.50
C HIS A 213 0.52 -17.15 29.24
N ILE A 214 -0.63 -17.83 29.12
CA ILE A 214 -0.90 -19.10 29.79
C ILE A 214 -0.49 -20.25 28.85
N SER A 215 0.23 -21.24 29.39
CA SER A 215 0.62 -22.43 28.64
C SER A 215 -0.57 -23.34 28.37
N VAL A 216 -0.73 -23.79 27.11
CA VAL A 216 -1.82 -24.67 26.64
C VAL A 216 -1.81 -26.07 27.30
N SER A 217 -0.69 -26.49 27.86
CA SER A 217 -0.48 -27.83 28.42
C SER A 217 -1.22 -28.12 29.74
N ARG A 218 -1.84 -27.11 30.37
CA ARG A 218 -2.56 -27.27 31.64
C ARG A 218 -4.07 -27.17 31.44
N HIS A 219 -4.83 -27.90 32.25
CA HIS A 219 -6.27 -27.67 32.37
C HIS A 219 -6.50 -26.33 33.05
N VAL A 220 -7.23 -25.45 32.37
CA VAL A 220 -7.53 -24.10 32.84
C VAL A 220 -9.04 -23.96 32.94
N HIS A 221 -9.52 -23.55 34.11
CA HIS A 221 -10.90 -23.16 34.39
C HIS A 221 -10.87 -21.85 35.18
N LEU A 222 -10.94 -20.74 34.46
CA LEU A 222 -10.82 -19.39 35.01
C LEU A 222 -12.13 -18.62 34.91
N GLY A 223 -12.44 -17.82 35.92
CA GLY A 223 -13.57 -16.91 35.86
C GLY A 223 -13.83 -16.18 37.17
N ALA A 224 -14.94 -15.45 37.23
CA ALA A 224 -15.38 -14.79 38.45
C ALA A 224 -16.12 -15.79 39.36
N PRO A 225 -15.66 -16.06 40.59
CA PRO A 225 -16.33 -17.02 41.47
C PRO A 225 -17.72 -16.50 41.88
N LYS A 226 -18.72 -17.39 41.82
CA LYS A 226 -20.13 -17.14 42.10
C LYS A 226 -20.62 -18.13 43.15
N GLY A 227 -20.64 -17.65 44.40
CA GLY A 227 -21.18 -18.38 45.55
C GLY A 227 -20.42 -19.67 45.90
N VAL A 228 -20.84 -20.29 47.00
CA VAL A 228 -20.41 -21.62 47.44
C VAL A 228 -21.67 -22.45 47.64
N GLU A 229 -21.86 -23.50 46.84
CA GLU A 229 -22.86 -24.56 47.11
C GLU A 229 -22.08 -25.84 47.45
N ASP A 230 -22.44 -26.51 48.53
CA ASP A 230 -21.82 -27.76 48.99
C ASP A 230 -20.27 -27.71 49.12
N GLY A 231 -19.73 -26.55 49.50
CA GLY A 231 -18.29 -26.33 49.66
C GLY A 231 -17.51 -26.13 48.36
N LYS A 232 -18.18 -26.04 47.21
CA LYS A 232 -17.56 -25.87 45.89
C LYS A 232 -17.93 -24.53 45.24
N THR A 233 -17.01 -23.95 44.48
CA THR A 233 -17.17 -22.63 43.86
C THR A 233 -17.35 -22.73 42.35
N TYR A 234 -18.40 -22.10 41.82
CA TYR A 234 -18.69 -22.05 40.38
C TYR A 234 -18.29 -20.70 39.77
N CYS A 235 -18.01 -20.65 38.47
CA CYS A 235 -17.76 -19.37 37.80
C CYS A 235 -19.06 -18.73 37.29
N SER A 236 -19.15 -17.40 37.37
CA SER A 236 -20.25 -16.61 36.80
C SER A 236 -20.10 -16.45 35.29
N LEU A 237 -21.15 -16.76 34.53
CA LEU A 237 -21.17 -16.50 33.07
C LEU A 237 -21.15 -15.00 32.73
N GLU A 238 -21.80 -14.18 33.56
CA GLU A 238 -21.78 -12.72 33.38
C GLU A 238 -20.36 -12.16 33.59
N GLY A 239 -19.56 -12.84 34.43
CA GLY A 239 -18.17 -12.50 34.66
C GLY A 239 -17.20 -13.07 33.63
N GLY A 240 -17.65 -13.91 32.70
CA GLY A 240 -16.81 -14.61 31.74
C GLY A 240 -16.10 -15.83 32.34
N ILE A 241 -16.21 -16.96 31.63
CA ILE A 241 -15.58 -18.24 31.99
C ILE A 241 -14.62 -18.61 30.88
N ILE A 242 -13.34 -18.83 31.19
CA ILE A 242 -12.31 -19.24 30.24
C ILE A 242 -11.92 -20.68 30.52
N ILE A 243 -11.96 -21.51 29.49
CA ILE A 243 -11.52 -22.90 29.55
C ILE A 243 -10.48 -23.22 28.48
N SER A 244 -9.54 -24.10 28.82
CA SER A 244 -8.56 -24.65 27.88
C SER A 244 -9.20 -25.68 26.92
N GLN A 245 -8.66 -25.82 25.72
CA GLN A 245 -9.06 -26.84 24.74
C GLN A 245 -9.01 -28.26 25.29
N SER A 246 -8.02 -28.58 26.13
CA SER A 246 -7.88 -29.88 26.77
C SER A 246 -9.08 -30.21 27.67
N LEU A 247 -9.57 -29.23 28.42
CA LEU A 247 -10.76 -29.35 29.27
C LEU A 247 -12.04 -29.47 28.44
N LEU A 248 -12.15 -28.72 27.35
CA LEU A 248 -13.27 -28.84 26.41
C LEU A 248 -13.34 -30.26 25.78
N SER A 249 -12.20 -30.89 25.50
CA SER A 249 -12.15 -32.27 25.02
C SER A 249 -12.67 -33.28 26.05
N LEU A 250 -12.40 -33.06 27.34
CA LEU A 250 -12.93 -33.91 28.42
C LEU A 250 -14.45 -33.72 28.58
N VAL A 251 -14.96 -32.51 28.36
CA VAL A 251 -16.42 -32.24 28.35
C VAL A 251 -17.10 -33.04 27.25
N ASN A 252 -16.45 -33.24 26.09
CA ASN A 252 -17.01 -34.05 25.01
C ASN A 252 -17.27 -35.50 25.43
N SER A 253 -16.36 -36.12 26.19
CA SER A 253 -16.54 -37.50 26.68
C SER A 253 -17.65 -37.64 27.73
N SER A 254 -18.00 -36.58 28.45
CA SER A 254 -19.00 -36.59 29.53
C SER A 254 -20.25 -35.78 29.22
N LEU A 255 -20.48 -35.43 27.95
CA LEU A 255 -21.59 -34.55 27.54
C LEU A 255 -22.97 -35.09 27.92
N LYS A 256 -23.14 -36.42 27.90
CA LYS A 256 -24.38 -37.09 28.32
C LYS A 256 -24.68 -36.79 29.80
N TRP A 257 -23.69 -36.94 30.67
CA TRP A 257 -23.84 -36.62 32.09
C TRP A 257 -24.18 -35.14 32.30
N CYS A 258 -23.53 -34.23 31.58
CA CYS A 258 -23.85 -32.80 31.65
C CYS A 258 -25.27 -32.50 31.17
N THR A 259 -25.80 -33.24 30.20
CA THR A 259 -27.20 -33.08 29.74
C THR A 259 -28.18 -33.51 30.82
N ASP A 260 -27.94 -34.67 31.42
CA ASP A 260 -28.85 -35.29 32.39
C ASP A 260 -28.92 -34.52 33.72
N ASN A 261 -27.87 -33.77 34.10
CA ASN A 261 -27.76 -33.06 35.39
C ASN A 261 -27.96 -31.53 35.32
N CYS A 262 -28.42 -30.99 34.18
CA CYS A 262 -28.72 -29.56 34.02
C CYS A 262 -30.11 -29.18 34.53
N HIS A 263 -30.31 -29.21 35.85
CA HIS A 263 -31.63 -28.90 36.46
C HIS A 263 -31.77 -27.46 36.97
N SER A 264 -30.70 -26.67 37.03
CA SER A 264 -30.76 -25.30 37.54
C SER A 264 -31.32 -24.34 36.50
N SER A 265 -32.05 -23.32 36.94
CA SER A 265 -32.47 -22.19 36.11
C SER A 265 -31.32 -21.24 35.78
N ASP A 266 -30.28 -21.19 36.62
CA ASP A 266 -29.09 -20.38 36.39
C ASP A 266 -28.10 -21.14 35.49
N SER A 267 -27.90 -20.63 34.28
CA SER A 267 -26.95 -21.18 33.32
C SER A 267 -25.53 -21.26 33.89
N SER A 268 -25.13 -20.34 34.78
CA SER A 268 -23.78 -20.33 35.39
C SER A 268 -23.53 -21.58 36.23
N ILE A 269 -24.55 -22.01 36.98
CA ILE A 269 -24.48 -23.22 37.82
C ILE A 269 -24.44 -24.47 36.94
N ASN A 270 -25.21 -24.50 35.85
CA ASN A 270 -25.19 -25.63 34.91
C ASN A 270 -23.83 -25.78 34.21
N PHE A 271 -23.21 -24.67 33.78
CA PHE A 271 -21.82 -24.67 33.28
C PHE A 271 -20.87 -25.18 34.36
N GLY A 272 -20.94 -24.62 35.57
CA GLY A 272 -20.06 -24.97 36.68
C GLY A 272 -20.14 -26.45 37.08
N LYS A 273 -21.34 -27.03 37.19
CA LYS A 273 -21.55 -28.44 37.55
C LYS A 273 -20.93 -29.39 36.51
N CYS A 274 -21.08 -29.09 35.23
CA CYS A 274 -20.47 -29.85 34.14
C CYS A 274 -18.94 -29.79 34.20
N LEU A 275 -18.35 -28.60 34.31
CA LEU A 275 -16.89 -28.43 34.32
C LEU A 275 -16.24 -29.06 35.56
N LEU A 276 -16.89 -28.92 36.71
CA LEU A 276 -16.43 -29.50 37.97
C LEU A 276 -16.42 -31.03 37.93
N HIS A 277 -17.46 -31.67 37.37
CA HIS A 277 -17.50 -33.14 37.25
C HIS A 277 -16.40 -33.68 36.33
N VAL A 278 -16.07 -32.93 35.29
CA VAL A 278 -15.12 -33.35 34.25
C VAL A 278 -13.67 -33.13 34.66
N SER A 279 -13.38 -32.01 35.33
CA SER A 279 -12.01 -31.59 35.62
C SER A 279 -11.61 -31.74 37.08
N GLU A 280 -12.58 -31.92 37.98
CA GLU A 280 -12.40 -31.82 39.44
C GLU A 280 -11.80 -30.47 39.90
N LEU A 281 -11.79 -29.46 39.02
CA LEU A 281 -11.31 -28.12 39.30
C LEU A 281 -12.46 -27.19 39.67
N ASP A 282 -12.33 -26.56 40.84
CA ASP A 282 -13.17 -25.42 41.22
C ASP A 282 -12.91 -24.19 40.32
N CYS A 283 -13.78 -23.20 40.39
CA CYS A 283 -13.56 -21.91 39.73
C CYS A 283 -12.29 -21.23 40.24
N GLN A 284 -11.28 -21.05 39.38
CA GLN A 284 -10.04 -20.39 39.74
C GLN A 284 -10.04 -18.92 39.30
N THR A 285 -9.51 -18.04 40.15
CA THR A 285 -9.21 -16.64 39.79
C THR A 285 -7.77 -16.46 39.32
N THR A 286 -6.91 -17.47 39.49
CA THR A 286 -5.50 -17.39 39.14
C THR A 286 -5.03 -18.61 38.36
N ALA A 287 -4.33 -18.41 37.25
CA ALA A 287 -3.63 -19.46 36.53
C ALA A 287 -2.23 -18.98 36.13
N ALA A 288 -1.22 -19.83 36.34
CA ALA A 288 0.17 -19.57 35.92
C ALA A 288 0.69 -18.15 36.31
N ASN A 289 0.46 -17.74 37.56
CA ASN A 289 0.83 -16.42 38.12
C ASN A 289 0.12 -15.21 37.49
N LYS A 290 -0.93 -15.43 36.70
CA LYS A 290 -1.81 -14.36 36.21
C LYS A 290 -3.16 -14.44 36.92
N VAL A 291 -3.73 -13.28 37.23
CA VAL A 291 -4.97 -13.14 37.98
C VAL A 291 -6.08 -12.64 37.05
N TYR A 292 -7.19 -13.35 37.01
CA TYR A 292 -8.44 -12.92 36.40
C TYR A 292 -9.23 -12.08 37.41
N THR A 293 -9.06 -10.77 37.34
CA THR A 293 -9.76 -9.82 38.22
C THR A 293 -11.12 -9.45 37.63
N ALA A 294 -12.17 -9.73 38.37
CA ALA A 294 -13.55 -9.43 38.02
C ALA A 294 -14.17 -8.52 39.09
N TYR A 295 -14.95 -7.51 38.66
CA TYR A 295 -15.57 -6.55 39.54
C TYR A 295 -17.11 -6.62 39.45
N PRO A 296 -17.79 -7.22 40.43
CA PRO A 296 -19.25 -7.29 40.44
C PRO A 296 -19.85 -5.95 40.88
N VAL A 297 -20.80 -5.42 40.11
CA VAL A 297 -21.53 -4.18 40.41
C VAL A 297 -22.98 -4.46 40.81
N LYS A 298 -23.57 -3.63 41.66
CA LYS A 298 -25.00 -3.71 42.04
C LYS A 298 -25.67 -2.37 41.76
N ASN A 299 -26.78 -2.38 41.01
CA ASN A 299 -27.55 -1.17 40.64
C ASN A 299 -26.69 -0.06 39.98
N PHE A 300 -25.81 -0.45 39.06
CA PHE A 300 -24.82 0.44 38.45
C PHE A 300 -25.44 1.55 37.59
N ASN A 301 -25.07 2.80 37.85
CA ASN A 301 -25.34 3.93 36.98
C ASN A 301 -24.03 4.65 36.65
N PHE A 302 -23.61 4.54 35.39
CA PHE A 302 -22.32 5.09 34.92
C PHE A 302 -22.12 6.56 35.29
N ASN A 303 -23.13 7.41 35.15
CA ASN A 303 -22.94 8.85 35.35
C ASN A 303 -22.73 9.24 36.82
N LYS A 304 -23.18 8.42 37.77
CA LYS A 304 -23.08 8.71 39.21
C LYS A 304 -21.91 7.96 39.86
N ASP A 305 -21.72 6.70 39.47
CA ASP A 305 -20.83 5.80 40.20
C ASP A 305 -19.38 5.88 39.69
N ILE A 306 -19.17 6.33 38.44
CA ILE A 306 -17.84 6.30 37.82
C ILE A 306 -16.83 7.21 38.53
N GLU A 307 -17.25 8.33 39.12
CA GLU A 307 -16.36 9.25 39.83
C GLU A 307 -15.71 8.57 41.05
N ALA A 308 -16.50 7.81 41.81
CA ALA A 308 -15.99 7.05 42.95
C ALA A 308 -15.21 5.80 42.51
N LEU A 309 -15.64 5.12 41.44
CA LEU A 309 -14.98 3.90 40.96
C LEU A 309 -13.62 4.19 40.30
N LYS A 310 -13.43 5.36 39.69
CA LYS A 310 -12.15 5.80 39.11
C LYS A 310 -11.01 5.80 40.13
N GLU A 311 -11.28 6.13 41.38
CA GLU A 311 -10.27 6.17 42.45
C GLU A 311 -9.89 4.77 42.95
N GLN A 312 -10.71 3.76 42.67
CA GLN A 312 -10.46 2.38 43.11
C GLN A 312 -9.50 1.66 42.17
N VAL A 313 -8.33 1.28 42.70
CA VAL A 313 -7.30 0.56 41.93
C VAL A 313 -7.79 -0.81 41.45
N GLU A 314 -8.61 -1.50 42.24
CA GLU A 314 -9.16 -2.82 41.90
C GLU A 314 -10.10 -2.75 40.69
N PHE A 315 -10.89 -1.68 40.59
CA PHE A 315 -11.78 -1.44 39.46
C PHE A 315 -11.01 -1.19 38.17
N ASN A 316 -10.00 -0.32 38.19
CA ASN A 316 -9.19 -0.03 37.00
C ASN A 316 -8.37 -1.24 36.53
N LYS A 317 -7.99 -2.13 37.45
CA LYS A 317 -7.30 -3.39 37.13
C LYS A 317 -8.24 -4.51 36.65
N SER A 318 -9.55 -4.38 36.86
CA SER A 318 -10.51 -5.42 36.49
C SER A 318 -10.51 -5.70 34.97
N LEU A 319 -10.68 -6.97 34.59
CA LEU A 319 -10.81 -7.44 33.21
C LEU A 319 -12.29 -7.57 32.81
N SER A 320 -13.16 -7.83 33.79
CA SER A 320 -14.58 -8.09 33.60
C SER A 320 -15.42 -7.37 34.64
N ILE A 321 -16.53 -6.78 34.20
CA ILE A 321 -17.43 -5.97 35.03
C ILE A 321 -18.86 -6.35 34.69
N PHE A 322 -19.64 -6.71 35.71
CA PHE A 322 -20.96 -7.28 35.50
C PHE A 322 -21.84 -7.16 36.75
N PRO A 323 -23.18 -7.22 36.61
CA PRO A 323 -23.94 -7.16 35.36
C PRO A 323 -24.08 -5.73 34.81
N MET A 324 -24.13 -5.60 33.49
CA MET A 324 -24.43 -4.37 32.77
C MET A 324 -25.95 -4.18 32.66
N PRO A 325 -26.48 -3.01 33.03
CA PRO A 325 -27.93 -2.76 33.00
C PRO A 325 -28.46 -2.57 31.57
N ASP A 326 -27.74 -1.80 30.75
CA ASP A 326 -28.17 -1.36 29.42
C ASP A 326 -26.98 -1.32 28.45
N ASP A 327 -27.27 -1.35 27.15
CA ASP A 327 -26.29 -1.25 26.06
C ASP A 327 -25.57 0.11 26.04
N THR A 328 -26.27 1.20 26.34
CA THR A 328 -25.67 2.54 26.44
C THR A 328 -24.61 2.62 27.54
N THR A 329 -24.88 2.00 28.69
CA THR A 329 -23.94 1.90 29.81
C THR A 329 -22.73 1.05 29.43
N HIS A 330 -22.94 -0.04 28.68
CA HIS A 330 -21.85 -0.88 28.14
C HIS A 330 -20.89 -0.07 27.25
N TYR A 331 -21.41 0.72 26.30
CA TYR A 331 -20.55 1.55 25.44
C TYR A 331 -19.82 2.65 26.20
N LYS A 332 -20.48 3.31 27.17
CA LYS A 332 -19.83 4.31 28.03
C LYS A 332 -18.69 3.70 28.83
N MET A 333 -18.90 2.48 29.33
CA MET A 333 -17.87 1.72 30.03
C MET A 333 -16.69 1.38 29.13
N HIS A 334 -16.98 0.91 27.91
CA HIS A 334 -15.95 0.64 26.92
C HIS A 334 -15.11 1.87 26.62
N ARG A 335 -15.76 3.01 26.34
CA ARG A 335 -15.08 4.29 26.11
C ARG A 335 -14.18 4.68 27.27
N TYR A 336 -14.66 4.55 28.52
CA TYR A 336 -13.86 4.86 29.70
C TYR A 336 -12.57 4.03 29.76
N PHE A 337 -12.65 2.71 29.60
CA PHE A 337 -11.45 1.87 29.62
C PHE A 337 -10.52 2.13 28.42
N CYS A 338 -11.06 2.46 27.25
CA CYS A 338 -10.23 2.89 26.13
C CYS A 338 -9.48 4.20 26.44
N GLU A 339 -10.12 5.18 27.10
CA GLU A 339 -9.46 6.41 27.55
C GLU A 339 -8.35 6.13 28.59
N VAL A 340 -8.62 5.23 29.54
CA VAL A 340 -7.63 4.80 30.55
C VAL A 340 -6.43 4.11 29.90
N GLU A 341 -6.67 3.16 28.99
CA GLU A 341 -5.59 2.43 28.29
C GLU A 341 -4.81 3.35 27.36
N LEU A 342 -5.47 4.28 26.67
CA LEU A 342 -4.80 5.26 25.83
C LEU A 342 -3.89 6.19 26.65
N ASN A 343 -4.33 6.64 27.82
CA ASN A 343 -3.49 7.44 28.72
C ASN A 343 -2.33 6.62 29.30
N SER A 344 -2.59 5.39 29.74
CA SER A 344 -1.56 4.46 30.23
C SER A 344 -0.48 4.21 29.17
N THR A 345 -0.89 3.89 27.94
CA THR A 345 0.02 3.66 26.80
C THR A 345 0.82 4.92 26.47
N ARG A 346 0.21 6.11 26.50
CA ARG A 346 0.94 7.38 26.32
C ARG A 346 2.01 7.62 27.37
N HIS A 347 1.68 7.36 28.65
CA HIS A 347 2.66 7.45 29.74
C HIS A 347 3.78 6.44 29.55
N GLN A 348 3.48 5.18 29.25
CA GLN A 348 4.48 4.15 28.99
C GLN A 348 5.39 4.51 27.81
N ILE A 349 4.84 5.09 26.73
CA ILE A 349 5.62 5.59 25.59
C ILE A 349 6.57 6.70 26.03
N GLN A 350 6.10 7.64 26.85
CA GLN A 350 6.92 8.74 27.34
C GLN A 350 8.04 8.24 28.27
N ASP A 351 7.70 7.40 29.23
CA ASP A 351 8.67 6.77 30.15
C ASP A 351 9.72 5.97 29.36
N MET A 352 9.28 5.22 28.34
CA MET A 352 10.19 4.47 27.46
C MET A 352 11.11 5.40 26.67
N LYS A 353 10.60 6.52 26.14
CA LYS A 353 11.42 7.53 25.44
C LYS A 353 12.47 8.14 26.37
N ASP A 354 12.08 8.48 27.58
CA ASP A 354 12.99 9.06 28.58
C ASP A 354 14.04 8.04 29.02
N ASN A 355 13.65 6.77 29.18
CA ASN A 355 14.56 5.66 29.45
C ASN A 355 15.55 5.42 28.29
N ILE A 356 15.08 5.43 27.04
CA ILE A 356 15.95 5.29 25.85
C ILE A 356 16.97 6.46 25.81
N LEU A 357 16.51 7.69 26.05
CA LEU A 357 17.37 8.86 26.09
C LEU A 357 18.40 8.77 27.21
N TYR A 358 18.01 8.30 28.39
CA TYR A 358 18.93 8.06 29.51
C TYR A 358 19.94 6.96 29.19
N MET A 359 19.51 5.82 28.63
CA MET A 359 20.39 4.70 28.32
C MET A 359 21.38 5.01 27.20
N SER A 360 21.01 5.87 26.24
CA SER A 360 21.86 6.22 25.10
C SER A 360 23.21 6.82 25.47
N GLN A 361 23.33 7.48 26.61
CA GLN A 361 24.61 8.02 27.06
C GLN A 361 25.66 6.92 27.32
N PHE A 362 25.22 5.68 27.53
CA PHE A 362 26.06 4.50 27.72
C PHE A 362 26.19 3.66 26.46
N ALA A 363 25.46 3.98 25.39
CA ALA A 363 25.51 3.25 24.13
C ALA A 363 26.76 3.62 23.31
N PRO A 364 27.29 2.71 22.47
CA PRO A 364 28.36 3.04 21.54
C PRO A 364 27.87 4.11 20.54
N GLY A 365 28.53 5.28 20.54
CA GLY A 365 28.09 6.47 19.80
C GLY A 365 27.33 7.50 20.65
N GLY A 366 27.10 7.22 21.94
CA GLY A 366 26.49 8.15 22.89
C GLY A 366 25.08 8.57 22.50
N ARG A 367 24.73 9.84 22.75
CA ARG A 367 23.41 10.37 22.41
C ARG A 367 23.19 10.51 20.90
N ASP A 368 24.26 10.59 20.12
CA ASP A 368 24.20 10.80 18.67
C ASP A 368 23.83 9.52 17.91
N SER A 369 23.89 8.35 18.56
CA SER A 369 23.49 7.08 17.96
C SER A 369 21.97 6.86 17.99
N ILE A 370 21.18 7.72 18.64
CA ILE A 370 19.72 7.62 18.61
C ILE A 370 19.17 8.38 17.42
N SER A 371 18.28 7.74 16.67
CA SER A 371 17.44 8.45 15.73
C SER A 371 16.53 9.46 16.44
N TRP A 372 16.52 10.69 15.94
CA TRP A 372 15.56 11.70 16.34
C TRP A 372 14.48 11.83 15.27
N PRO A 373 13.16 11.77 15.57
CA PRO A 373 12.56 11.40 16.86
C PRO A 373 12.76 9.92 17.23
N ILE A 374 12.73 9.63 18.54
CA ILE A 374 12.82 8.26 19.06
C ILE A 374 11.65 7.43 18.53
N GLY A 375 11.96 6.24 18.00
CA GLY A 375 10.98 5.32 17.40
C GLY A 375 10.78 5.53 15.89
N VAL A 376 11.45 6.53 15.30
CA VAL A 376 11.48 6.76 13.85
C VAL A 376 12.84 6.28 13.31
N PRO A 377 12.92 5.63 12.13
CA PRO A 377 14.19 5.22 11.54
C PRO A 377 15.18 6.39 11.33
N GLU A 378 16.48 6.08 11.21
CA GLU A 378 17.48 7.08 10.82
C GLU A 378 17.22 7.62 9.41
N PRO A 379 17.60 8.88 9.10
CA PRO A 379 17.51 9.40 7.74
C PRO A 379 18.32 8.55 6.76
N TYR A 380 17.80 8.40 5.54
CA TYR A 380 18.48 7.72 4.45
C TYR A 380 19.86 8.34 4.18
N LYS A 381 20.90 7.51 4.27
CA LYS A 381 22.29 7.88 3.98
C LYS A 381 22.60 7.52 2.52
N PRO A 382 22.74 8.50 1.61
CA PRO A 382 23.01 8.23 0.21
C PRO A 382 24.40 7.59 0.03
N LYS A 383 24.48 6.53 -0.78
CA LYS A 383 25.77 5.86 -1.05
C LYS A 383 26.59 6.60 -2.11
N ASN A 384 25.89 7.25 -3.04
CA ASN A 384 26.49 8.01 -4.12
C ASN A 384 25.77 9.36 -4.27
N ARG A 385 26.29 10.23 -5.14
CA ARG A 385 25.72 11.56 -5.39
C ARG A 385 24.34 11.56 -6.07
N PHE A 386 23.98 10.47 -6.73
CA PHE A 386 22.70 10.30 -7.44
C PHE A 386 21.59 9.81 -6.50
N ASP A 387 21.95 9.23 -5.36
CA ASP A 387 21.02 8.77 -4.33
C ASP A 387 20.63 9.92 -3.36
N VAL A 388 21.19 11.13 -3.54
CA VAL A 388 20.92 12.27 -2.64
C VAL A 388 19.49 12.76 -2.84
N ILE A 389 18.67 12.60 -1.79
CA ILE A 389 17.32 13.14 -1.74
C ILE A 389 17.40 14.66 -1.58
N ARG A 390 16.81 15.38 -2.52
CA ARG A 390 16.80 16.85 -2.55
C ARG A 390 15.81 17.42 -1.53
N TRP A 391 16.12 18.62 -1.04
CA TRP A 391 15.20 19.43 -0.26
C TRP A 391 14.49 20.41 -1.18
N ASP A 392 13.16 20.40 -1.13
CA ASP A 392 12.32 21.35 -1.86
C ASP A 392 12.10 22.58 -0.99
N TYR A 393 12.46 23.74 -1.51
CA TYR A 393 12.23 25.01 -0.83
C TYR A 393 10.79 25.48 -1.07
N PHE A 394 10.12 25.96 -0.03
CA PHE A 394 8.78 26.51 -0.13
C PHE A 394 8.59 27.74 0.76
N THR A 395 7.65 28.57 0.34
CA THR A 395 7.07 29.68 1.12
C THR A 395 5.63 29.33 1.47
N GLU A 396 4.88 30.22 2.11
CA GLU A 396 3.45 29.99 2.37
C GLU A 396 2.60 29.89 1.10
N THR A 397 3.13 30.35 -0.04
CA THR A 397 2.38 30.49 -1.30
C THR A 397 2.94 29.67 -2.46
N HIS A 398 4.26 29.42 -2.51
CA HIS A 398 4.90 28.77 -3.66
C HIS A 398 5.91 27.70 -3.21
N ILE A 399 6.10 26.69 -4.07
CA ILE A 399 7.17 25.71 -4.00
C ILE A 399 8.13 25.90 -5.17
N PHE A 400 9.42 25.70 -4.90
CA PHE A 400 10.51 25.93 -5.83
C PHE A 400 11.22 24.61 -6.13
N PHE A 401 11.53 24.39 -7.41
CA PHE A 401 12.31 23.24 -7.91
C PHE A 401 11.79 21.86 -7.47
N GLN A 402 10.47 21.68 -7.43
CA GLN A 402 9.84 20.40 -7.09
C GLN A 402 10.26 19.28 -8.07
N ASP A 403 10.46 19.63 -9.35
CA ASP A 403 10.93 18.72 -10.39
C ASP A 403 11.97 19.39 -11.30
N ASP A 404 12.55 18.63 -12.23
CA ASP A 404 13.62 19.12 -13.13
C ASP A 404 13.11 20.05 -14.25
N PHE A 405 11.80 20.20 -14.38
CA PHE A 405 11.13 20.93 -15.45
C PHE A 405 10.46 22.23 -14.96
N THR A 406 10.07 22.29 -13.68
CA THR A 406 9.34 23.40 -13.06
C THR A 406 10.20 24.15 -12.06
N ASN A 407 10.40 25.46 -12.29
CA ASN A 407 11.18 26.30 -11.39
C ASN A 407 10.35 26.77 -10.19
N VAL A 408 9.12 27.21 -10.43
CA VAL A 408 8.21 27.77 -9.43
C VAL A 408 6.80 27.26 -9.70
N LYS A 409 6.11 26.85 -8.64
CA LYS A 409 4.73 26.39 -8.70
C LYS A 409 3.96 26.93 -7.51
N GLU A 410 2.72 27.37 -7.73
CA GLU A 410 1.84 27.81 -6.65
C GLU A 410 1.39 26.61 -5.80
N LEU A 411 1.33 26.79 -4.49
CA LEU A 411 0.85 25.78 -3.54
C LEU A 411 -0.69 25.72 -3.59
N ILE A 412 -1.21 24.60 -4.07
CA ILE A 412 -2.65 24.37 -4.25
C ILE A 412 -3.04 23.03 -3.62
N GLY A 413 -4.27 22.94 -3.09
CA GLY A 413 -4.85 21.68 -2.61
C GLY A 413 -4.10 21.10 -1.40
N VAL A 414 -3.72 19.83 -1.49
CA VAL A 414 -3.13 19.05 -0.38
C VAL A 414 -1.79 19.64 0.07
N ASP A 415 -0.95 20.12 -0.84
CA ASP A 415 0.34 20.71 -0.50
C ASP A 415 0.19 21.97 0.37
N LYS A 416 -0.82 22.81 0.08
CA LYS A 416 -1.11 24.01 0.87
C LYS A 416 -1.64 23.66 2.25
N LEU A 417 -2.53 22.68 2.33
CA LEU A 417 -3.10 22.20 3.59
C LEU A 417 -2.02 21.57 4.48
N ASP A 418 -1.10 20.80 3.90
CA ASP A 418 0.04 20.20 4.61
C ASP A 418 0.92 21.27 5.24
N ILE A 419 1.31 22.29 4.48
CA ILE A 419 2.14 23.40 5.00
C ILE A 419 1.43 24.17 6.12
N GLN A 420 0.12 24.45 5.97
CA GLN A 420 -0.68 25.10 7.00
C GLN A 420 -0.76 24.26 8.29
N ASP A 421 -0.94 22.95 8.16
CA ASP A 421 -1.00 22.03 9.30
C ASP A 421 0.34 21.95 10.03
N ILE A 422 1.46 21.90 9.29
CA ILE A 422 2.80 21.84 9.89
C ILE A 422 3.12 23.15 10.61
N ILE A 423 2.78 24.31 10.05
CA ILE A 423 2.95 25.60 10.74
C ILE A 423 2.13 25.62 12.04
N LYS A 424 0.88 25.16 11.99
CA LYS A 424 0.00 25.08 13.16
C LYS A 424 0.58 24.16 14.25
N ILE A 425 0.96 22.94 13.90
CA ILE A 425 1.56 21.96 14.82
C ILE A 425 2.86 22.50 15.41
N SER A 426 3.67 23.18 14.61
CA SER A 426 4.91 23.83 15.06
C SER A 426 4.62 24.87 16.13
N MET A 427 3.63 25.72 15.90
CA MET A 427 3.22 26.76 16.86
C MET A 427 2.66 26.15 18.14
N GLU A 428 1.81 25.14 18.06
CA GLU A 428 1.27 24.43 19.23
C GLU A 428 2.39 23.84 20.09
N LYS A 429 3.36 23.14 19.47
CA LYS A 429 4.49 22.52 20.19
C LYS A 429 5.48 23.53 20.74
N LEU A 430 5.74 24.63 20.02
CA LEU A 430 6.56 25.72 20.52
C LEU A 430 5.93 26.39 21.74
N ASN A 431 4.62 26.64 21.69
CA ASN A 431 3.90 27.29 22.78
C ASN A 431 3.69 26.36 23.98
N GLU A 432 3.52 25.05 23.77
CA GLU A 432 3.56 24.05 24.85
C GLU A 432 4.91 24.08 25.60
N LYS A 433 6.02 24.16 24.86
CA LYS A 433 7.38 24.19 25.43
C LYS A 433 7.75 25.54 26.08
N HIS A 434 7.18 26.63 25.59
CA HIS A 434 7.52 28.00 26.01
C HIS A 434 6.37 28.74 26.69
N HIS A 435 5.38 28.02 27.24
CA HIS A 435 4.26 28.56 28.01
C HIS A 435 3.46 29.66 27.27
N ASN A 436 3.08 29.41 26.01
CA ASN A 436 2.29 30.31 25.16
C ASN A 436 2.89 31.72 24.92
N LYS A 437 4.22 31.83 24.94
CA LYS A 437 4.94 33.08 24.78
C LYS A 437 4.90 33.68 23.36
N TYR A 438 4.78 32.84 22.33
CA TYR A 438 5.01 33.24 20.95
C TYR A 438 3.71 33.33 20.13
N LEU A 439 3.58 34.40 19.34
CA LEU A 439 2.58 34.53 18.29
C LEU A 439 3.22 34.36 16.92
N TYR A 440 2.49 33.77 15.98
CA TYR A 440 2.97 33.57 14.62
C TYR A 440 2.98 34.90 13.85
N SER A 441 4.10 35.24 13.20
CA SER A 441 4.18 36.39 12.29
C SER A 441 4.13 35.93 10.82
N TYR A 442 5.19 35.26 10.35
CA TYR A 442 5.28 34.70 8.99
C TYR A 442 6.36 33.63 8.90
N LEU A 443 6.32 32.82 7.84
CA LEU A 443 7.35 31.84 7.50
C LEU A 443 8.50 32.53 6.75
N ILE A 444 9.74 32.41 7.28
CA ILE A 444 10.94 32.93 6.61
C ILE A 444 11.38 31.96 5.51
N ASN A 445 11.65 30.71 5.89
CA ASN A 445 12.06 29.65 4.96
C ASN A 445 11.41 28.32 5.35
N GLY A 446 10.84 27.62 4.38
CA GLY A 446 10.41 26.24 4.52
C GLY A 446 11.22 25.33 3.61
N TYR A 447 11.66 24.19 4.14
CA TYR A 447 12.22 23.11 3.33
C TYR A 447 11.50 21.82 3.66
N ARG A 448 11.15 21.04 2.63
CA ARG A 448 10.59 19.70 2.80
C ARG A 448 11.35 18.66 1.99
N ARG A 449 11.38 17.43 2.45
CA ARG A 449 11.82 16.27 1.66
C ARG A 449 11.04 15.03 2.05
N PHE A 450 10.85 14.12 1.10
CA PHE A 450 10.26 12.81 1.35
C PHE A 450 11.38 11.76 1.43
N ASP A 451 11.52 11.14 2.60
CA ASP A 451 12.39 9.99 2.82
C ASP A 451 11.54 8.70 2.79
N PRO A 452 11.77 7.77 1.84
CA PRO A 452 11.00 6.53 1.75
C PRO A 452 11.07 5.63 3.00
N GLN A 453 12.10 5.76 3.83
CA GLN A 453 12.22 4.97 5.08
C GLN A 453 11.52 5.62 6.26
N ARG A 454 11.37 6.95 6.20
CA ARG A 454 11.08 7.77 7.37
C ARG A 454 9.80 8.55 7.26
N GLY A 455 9.39 8.96 6.07
CA GLY A 455 8.24 9.80 5.79
C GLY A 455 8.64 11.21 5.35
N MET A 456 7.78 12.19 5.61
CA MET A 456 8.02 13.58 5.24
C MET A 456 8.81 14.30 6.33
N GLU A 457 9.89 14.98 5.94
CA GLU A 457 10.69 15.81 6.83
C GLU A 457 10.56 17.28 6.47
N TYR A 458 10.50 18.13 7.49
CA TYR A 458 10.33 19.56 7.35
C TYR A 458 11.33 20.33 8.20
N LEU A 459 11.85 21.39 7.62
CA LEU A 459 12.67 22.39 8.26
C LEU A 459 12.00 23.75 8.08
N LEU A 460 11.56 24.35 9.18
CA LEU A 460 10.89 25.64 9.16
C LEU A 460 11.70 26.68 9.91
N ASP A 461 11.96 27.81 9.28
CA ASP A 461 12.44 29.03 9.92
C ASP A 461 11.26 29.98 10.11
N LEU A 462 10.79 30.13 11.35
CA LEU A 462 9.60 30.91 11.70
C LEU A 462 10.00 32.25 12.32
N ALA A 463 9.37 33.33 11.87
CA ALA A 463 9.37 34.63 12.53
C ALA A 463 8.21 34.69 13.53
N LEU A 464 8.53 34.87 14.81
CA LEU A 464 7.58 34.84 15.91
C LEU A 464 7.56 36.17 16.66
N ASP A 465 6.38 36.68 17.00
CA ASP A 465 6.23 37.87 17.85
C ASP A 465 6.25 37.46 19.33
N ASP A 466 7.13 38.06 20.11
CA ASP A 466 7.28 37.80 21.54
C ASP A 466 6.31 38.66 22.37
N THR A 467 5.25 38.03 22.88
CA THR A 467 4.22 38.70 23.69
C THR A 467 4.70 39.17 25.06
N SER A 468 5.86 38.70 25.53
CA SER A 468 6.43 39.13 26.81
C SER A 468 7.08 40.52 26.75
N VAL A 469 7.32 41.06 25.56
CA VAL A 469 7.92 42.38 25.36
C VAL A 469 6.81 43.42 25.12
N PRO A 470 6.55 44.34 26.07
CA PRO A 470 5.53 45.38 25.90
C PRO A 470 5.86 46.30 24.71
N ALA A 471 4.82 46.85 24.09
CA ALA A 471 4.99 47.77 22.96
C ALA A 471 5.53 49.06 23.53
N GLU A 472 6.81 49.37 23.32
CA GLU A 472 7.31 50.67 23.71
C GLU A 472 6.54 51.75 22.94
N GLU A 473 5.80 52.61 23.66
CA GLU A 473 5.01 53.72 23.13
C GLU A 473 5.86 54.87 22.53
N ASN A 474 7.17 54.69 22.37
CA ASN A 474 8.07 55.77 21.96
C ASN A 474 8.61 55.58 20.53
N GLY A 475 7.81 56.00 19.55
CA GLY A 475 8.25 56.93 18.49
C GLY A 475 9.55 56.66 17.71
N GLY A 476 9.97 55.41 17.50
CA GLY A 476 11.10 55.09 16.64
C GLY A 476 10.96 53.72 15.98
N ASN A 477 11.10 53.69 14.65
CA ASN A 477 10.99 52.55 13.71
C ASN A 477 11.75 51.25 14.07
N ASN A 478 11.47 50.60 15.20
CA ASN A 478 12.06 49.31 15.60
C ASN A 478 10.99 48.20 15.72
N TYR A 479 10.13 48.06 14.72
CA TYR A 479 9.23 46.89 14.58
C TYR A 479 10.00 45.55 14.62
N ASN A 480 11.28 45.54 14.25
CA ASN A 480 12.12 44.34 14.20
C ASN A 480 12.59 43.83 15.57
N GLN A 481 12.37 44.57 16.67
CA GLN A 481 12.90 44.20 17.99
C GLN A 481 12.04 43.17 18.73
N ARG A 482 10.83 42.89 18.22
CA ARG A 482 9.89 41.90 18.78
C ARG A 482 9.90 40.55 18.06
N ILE A 483 10.48 40.50 16.86
CA ILE A 483 10.50 39.31 16.03
C ILE A 483 11.66 38.42 16.50
N VAL A 484 11.30 37.25 17.02
CA VAL A 484 12.23 36.19 17.39
C VAL A 484 12.18 35.11 16.32
N GLU A 485 13.35 34.76 15.79
CA GLU A 485 13.48 33.69 14.82
C GLU A 485 13.66 32.34 15.52
N LYS A 486 12.89 31.34 15.11
CA LYS A 486 13.02 29.96 15.60
C LYS A 486 13.01 28.97 14.44
N ARG A 487 14.02 28.10 14.45
CA ARG A 487 14.10 26.95 13.55
C ARG A 487 13.44 25.73 14.21
N VAL A 488 12.48 25.14 13.51
CA VAL A 488 11.77 23.94 13.94
C VAL A 488 12.03 22.82 12.93
N PHE A 489 12.41 21.66 13.46
CA PHE A 489 12.50 20.43 12.69
C PHE A 489 11.23 19.63 12.98
N LEU A 490 10.58 19.09 11.95
CA LEU A 490 9.42 18.22 12.10
C LEU A 490 9.58 17.00 11.19
N VAL A 491 9.07 15.87 11.64
CA VAL A 491 8.95 14.67 10.82
C VAL A 491 7.55 14.11 10.98
N ARG A 492 6.91 13.89 9.83
CA ARG A 492 5.64 13.17 9.72
C ARG A 492 5.98 11.74 9.28
N PRO A 493 6.04 10.80 10.23
CA PRO A 493 6.47 9.45 9.92
C PRO A 493 5.45 8.73 9.02
N LEU A 494 5.93 7.72 8.28
CA LEU A 494 5.04 6.82 7.58
C LEU A 494 4.13 6.09 8.58
N GLY A 495 2.84 6.02 8.26
CA GLY A 495 1.88 5.24 9.04
C GLY A 495 2.11 3.74 8.88
N GLU A 496 1.33 2.95 9.62
CA GLU A 496 1.31 1.50 9.41
C GLU A 496 0.83 1.16 8.00
N VAL A 497 1.39 0.10 7.42
CA VAL A 497 0.98 -0.35 6.09
C VAL A 497 -0.41 -0.93 6.18
N GLU A 498 -1.40 -0.19 5.69
CA GLU A 498 -2.77 -0.67 5.59
C GLU A 498 -2.97 -1.41 4.26
N VAL A 499 -3.44 -2.65 4.35
CA VAL A 499 -3.86 -3.41 3.17
C VAL A 499 -5.29 -3.00 2.84
N VAL A 500 -5.46 -2.17 1.81
CA VAL A 500 -6.79 -1.81 1.30
C VAL A 500 -7.36 -3.03 0.56
N PRO A 501 -8.45 -3.64 1.03
CA PRO A 501 -9.05 -4.77 0.34
C PRO A 501 -9.66 -4.30 -0.98
N MET A 502 -9.08 -4.71 -2.10
CA MET A 502 -9.62 -4.43 -3.43
C MET A 502 -10.64 -5.51 -3.85
N PRO A 503 -11.70 -5.14 -4.59
CA PRO A 503 -12.59 -6.12 -5.20
C PRO A 503 -11.81 -7.09 -6.09
N TYR A 504 -12.30 -8.32 -6.20
CA TYR A 504 -11.66 -9.34 -7.03
C TYR A 504 -11.77 -8.98 -8.52
N VAL A 505 -10.64 -9.03 -9.23
CA VAL A 505 -10.55 -8.73 -10.66
C VAL A 505 -9.96 -9.94 -11.38
N THR A 506 -10.40 -10.19 -12.62
CA THR A 506 -9.88 -11.28 -13.45
C THR A 506 -9.20 -10.76 -14.70
N GLU A 507 -8.18 -11.49 -15.16
CA GLU A 507 -7.50 -11.21 -16.44
C GLU A 507 -8.31 -11.68 -17.66
N SER A 508 -9.45 -12.35 -17.44
CA SER A 508 -10.27 -12.94 -18.50
C SER A 508 -11.36 -12.01 -19.04
N THR A 509 -11.51 -10.81 -18.49
CA THR A 509 -12.54 -9.86 -18.93
C THR A 509 -12.29 -9.42 -20.37
N ARG A 510 -13.34 -9.45 -21.18
CA ARG A 510 -13.28 -8.97 -22.57
C ARG A 510 -13.04 -7.46 -22.60
N LEU A 511 -12.07 -7.05 -23.41
CA LEU A 511 -11.63 -5.66 -23.54
C LEU A 511 -12.12 -5.07 -24.86
N ASN A 512 -12.87 -3.97 -24.78
CA ASN A 512 -13.36 -3.23 -25.95
C ASN A 512 -12.42 -2.04 -26.21
N ILE A 513 -11.58 -2.17 -27.23
CA ILE A 513 -10.61 -1.16 -27.63
C ILE A 513 -11.30 -0.17 -28.58
N ILE A 514 -11.34 1.11 -28.19
CA ILE A 514 -11.88 2.19 -29.00
C ILE A 514 -10.71 2.95 -29.62
N LEU A 515 -10.67 2.96 -30.95
CA LEU A 515 -9.65 3.65 -31.75
C LEU A 515 -10.31 4.74 -32.61
N PRO A 516 -10.30 6.01 -32.18
CA PRO A 516 -10.58 7.13 -33.05
C PRO A 516 -9.43 7.35 -34.04
N ILE A 517 -9.74 7.48 -35.33
CA ILE A 517 -8.76 7.75 -36.39
C ILE A 517 -9.13 9.06 -37.07
N THR A 518 -8.19 10.01 -37.10
CA THR A 518 -8.30 11.25 -37.88
C THR A 518 -7.44 11.17 -39.15
N THR A 519 -7.59 12.16 -40.04
CA THR A 519 -6.76 12.25 -41.26
C THR A 519 -5.27 12.45 -40.97
N GLY A 520 -4.92 12.97 -39.78
CA GLY A 520 -3.53 13.15 -39.36
C GLY A 520 -2.86 11.85 -38.90
N ASP A 521 -3.64 10.82 -38.56
CA ASP A 521 -3.18 9.56 -37.97
C ASP A 521 -2.92 8.47 -39.02
N MET A 522 -2.88 8.86 -40.30
CA MET A 522 -2.62 7.96 -41.43
C MET A 522 -1.20 7.38 -41.42
N ASP A 523 -0.30 7.93 -40.62
CA ASP A 523 1.04 7.40 -40.41
C ASP A 523 1.02 6.45 -39.20
N GLY A 524 1.25 5.14 -39.42
CA GLY A 524 1.45 4.15 -38.35
C GLY A 524 0.31 3.15 -38.11
N TRP A 525 -0.87 3.35 -38.72
CA TRP A 525 -2.03 2.45 -38.54
C TRP A 525 -1.79 1.00 -38.98
N GLY A 526 -0.95 0.79 -40.00
CA GLY A 526 -0.62 -0.56 -40.46
C GLY A 526 0.08 -1.38 -39.38
N VAL A 527 1.01 -0.77 -38.64
CA VAL A 527 1.73 -1.40 -37.52
C VAL A 527 0.78 -1.69 -36.37
N PHE A 528 -0.17 -0.79 -36.09
CA PHE A 528 -1.20 -1.00 -35.08
C PHE A 528 -2.10 -2.21 -35.42
N LEU A 529 -2.65 -2.24 -36.65
CA LEU A 529 -3.53 -3.33 -37.06
C LEU A 529 -2.81 -4.67 -37.12
N GLU A 530 -1.55 -4.72 -37.55
CA GLU A 530 -0.75 -5.94 -37.54
C GLU A 530 -0.54 -6.47 -36.12
N ASN A 531 -0.21 -5.58 -35.17
CA ASN A 531 -0.08 -5.95 -33.76
C ASN A 531 -1.42 -6.41 -33.15
N TYR A 532 -2.52 -5.74 -33.48
CA TYR A 532 -3.86 -6.12 -33.04
C TYR A 532 -4.26 -7.50 -33.59
N ALA A 533 -4.08 -7.73 -34.90
CA ALA A 533 -4.42 -9.00 -35.54
C ALA A 533 -3.63 -10.17 -34.95
N ARG A 534 -2.35 -9.95 -34.61
CA ARG A 534 -1.54 -10.94 -33.90
C ARG A 534 -2.11 -11.27 -32.51
N LEU A 535 -2.46 -10.25 -31.72
CA LEU A 535 -3.03 -10.46 -30.38
C LEU A 535 -4.41 -11.10 -30.41
N GLN A 536 -5.23 -10.75 -31.41
CA GLN A 536 -6.53 -11.38 -31.62
C GLN A 536 -6.39 -12.86 -31.94
N ALA A 537 -5.40 -13.26 -32.74
CA ALA A 537 -5.12 -14.67 -33.01
C ALA A 537 -4.70 -15.46 -31.76
N GLU A 538 -4.04 -14.81 -30.79
CA GLU A 538 -3.61 -15.43 -29.53
C GLU A 538 -4.73 -15.45 -28.47
N SER A 539 -5.70 -14.54 -28.53
CA SER A 539 -6.69 -14.30 -27.46
C SER A 539 -8.08 -13.93 -27.99
N ALA A 540 -8.57 -14.73 -28.94
CA ALA A 540 -9.72 -14.49 -29.82
C ALA A 540 -10.97 -13.89 -29.14
N ASP A 541 -11.45 -14.49 -28.05
CA ASP A 541 -12.70 -14.06 -27.39
C ASP A 541 -12.54 -12.86 -26.44
N SER A 542 -11.31 -12.49 -26.11
CA SER A 542 -11.02 -11.53 -25.04
C SER A 542 -10.82 -10.09 -25.52
N LEU A 543 -10.77 -9.87 -26.84
CA LEU A 543 -10.51 -8.56 -27.45
C LEU A 543 -11.60 -8.22 -28.47
N ALA A 544 -12.01 -6.96 -28.49
CA ALA A 544 -12.91 -6.42 -29.49
C ALA A 544 -12.43 -5.03 -29.90
N LEU A 545 -12.31 -4.78 -31.20
CA LEU A 545 -11.90 -3.48 -31.74
C LEU A 545 -13.10 -2.71 -32.29
N ILE A 546 -13.18 -1.43 -31.93
CA ILE A 546 -14.14 -0.47 -32.43
C ILE A 546 -13.36 0.71 -33.02
N ILE A 547 -13.43 0.87 -34.33
CA ILE A 547 -12.76 1.94 -35.06
C ILE A 547 -13.77 3.04 -35.36
N VAL A 548 -13.45 4.27 -34.94
CA VAL A 548 -14.26 5.46 -35.23
C VAL A 548 -13.50 6.35 -36.19
N PHE A 549 -13.93 6.37 -37.46
CA PHE A 549 -13.36 7.22 -38.50
C PHE A 549 -13.90 8.65 -38.37
N VAL A 550 -13.03 9.60 -38.07
CA VAL A 550 -13.39 11.02 -37.91
C VAL A 550 -13.13 11.77 -39.21
N TYR A 551 -14.20 12.11 -39.91
CA TYR A 551 -14.21 12.85 -41.16
C TYR A 551 -14.37 14.35 -40.92
N HIS A 552 -13.82 15.16 -41.83
CA HIS A 552 -14.20 16.57 -41.91
C HIS A 552 -15.67 16.72 -42.34
N GLN A 553 -16.02 16.06 -43.44
CA GLN A 553 -17.38 15.84 -43.90
C GLN A 553 -17.46 14.39 -44.39
N ILE A 554 -18.55 13.68 -44.08
CA ILE A 554 -18.71 12.30 -44.55
C ILE A 554 -18.86 12.33 -46.07
N PRO A 555 -18.07 11.55 -46.82
CA PRO A 555 -18.11 11.54 -48.28
C PRO A 555 -19.50 11.10 -48.75
N LYS A 556 -20.02 11.77 -49.78
CA LYS A 556 -21.29 11.37 -50.41
C LYS A 556 -21.07 10.13 -51.28
N THR A 557 -22.14 9.37 -51.53
CA THR A 557 -22.09 8.18 -52.40
C THR A 557 -21.52 8.53 -53.77
N GLY A 558 -20.30 8.07 -54.08
CA GLY A 558 -19.58 8.34 -55.33
C GLY A 558 -18.31 9.20 -55.19
N GLU A 559 -18.04 9.79 -54.03
CA GLU A 559 -16.77 10.48 -53.73
C GLU A 559 -15.73 9.50 -53.18
N GLU A 560 -14.44 9.77 -53.42
CA GLU A 560 -13.33 8.94 -52.94
C GLU A 560 -13.21 9.03 -51.42
N ASP A 561 -13.37 7.89 -50.74
CA ASP A 561 -13.25 7.81 -49.28
C ASP A 561 -11.77 7.76 -48.87
N VAL A 562 -11.35 8.76 -48.08
CA VAL A 562 -9.99 8.88 -47.55
C VAL A 562 -9.56 7.65 -46.75
N PHE A 563 -10.51 6.98 -46.09
CA PHE A 563 -10.25 5.76 -45.30
C PHE A 563 -10.59 4.46 -46.04
N SER A 564 -10.81 4.51 -47.35
CA SER A 564 -11.16 3.31 -48.16
C SER A 564 -10.12 2.18 -48.04
N VAL A 565 -8.83 2.51 -48.08
CA VAL A 565 -7.71 1.55 -47.93
C VAL A 565 -7.69 0.94 -46.53
N LEU A 566 -7.96 1.74 -45.51
CA LEU A 566 -8.05 1.29 -44.12
C LEU A 566 -9.21 0.32 -43.93
N LYS A 567 -10.39 0.68 -44.43
CA LYS A 567 -11.59 -0.16 -44.36
C LYS A 567 -11.39 -1.50 -45.05
N SER A 568 -10.75 -1.51 -46.23
CA SER A 568 -10.48 -2.77 -46.93
C SER A 568 -9.47 -3.66 -46.20
N MET A 569 -8.44 -3.08 -45.56
CA MET A 569 -7.51 -3.87 -44.73
C MET A 569 -8.17 -4.42 -43.48
N VAL A 570 -9.02 -3.65 -42.80
CA VAL A 570 -9.77 -4.13 -41.62
C VAL A 570 -10.64 -5.32 -42.01
N THR A 571 -11.39 -5.22 -43.12
CA THR A 571 -12.19 -6.34 -43.64
C THR A 571 -11.31 -7.54 -44.00
N TYR A 572 -10.14 -7.33 -44.57
CA TYR A 572 -9.20 -8.43 -44.87
C TYR A 572 -8.74 -9.19 -43.63
N TYR A 573 -8.41 -8.49 -42.53
CA TYR A 573 -8.00 -9.14 -41.28
C TYR A 573 -9.18 -9.80 -40.56
N ASP A 574 -10.37 -9.18 -40.59
CA ASP A 574 -11.59 -9.77 -40.03
C ASP A 574 -11.98 -11.05 -40.79
N ASP A 575 -11.90 -11.06 -42.13
CA ASP A 575 -12.21 -12.24 -42.96
C ASP A 575 -11.19 -13.37 -42.78
N LYS A 576 -9.95 -13.03 -42.41
CA LYS A 576 -8.89 -14.01 -42.13
C LYS A 576 -9.07 -14.70 -40.76
N SER A 577 -9.83 -14.10 -39.85
CA SER A 577 -10.01 -14.59 -38.49
C SER A 577 -11.39 -15.21 -38.29
N GLU A 578 -11.55 -16.50 -38.57
CA GLU A 578 -12.86 -17.20 -38.48
C GLU A 578 -13.46 -17.20 -37.05
N ASP A 579 -12.62 -17.31 -36.02
CA ASP A 579 -13.02 -17.38 -34.60
C ASP A 579 -12.97 -16.01 -33.89
N GLY A 580 -12.60 -14.93 -34.58
CA GLY A 580 -12.39 -13.62 -33.98
C GLY A 580 -13.67 -12.78 -33.90
N VAL A 581 -13.77 -11.94 -32.87
CA VAL A 581 -14.77 -10.86 -32.84
C VAL A 581 -14.56 -9.91 -34.02
N LYS A 582 -15.57 -9.78 -34.90
CA LYS A 582 -15.54 -8.82 -36.01
C LYS A 582 -15.37 -7.37 -35.53
N THR A 583 -14.51 -6.63 -36.22
CA THR A 583 -14.23 -5.23 -35.93
C THR A 583 -15.44 -4.36 -36.28
N ARG A 584 -15.85 -3.47 -35.36
CA ARG A 584 -16.95 -2.52 -35.62
C ARG A 584 -16.39 -1.22 -36.17
N MET A 585 -16.88 -0.78 -37.33
CA MET A 585 -16.49 0.47 -37.97
C MET A 585 -17.61 1.51 -37.88
N MET A 586 -17.29 2.71 -37.43
CA MET A 586 -18.23 3.83 -37.31
C MET A 586 -17.67 5.08 -37.99
N ASN A 587 -18.55 5.91 -38.54
CA ASN A 587 -18.17 7.18 -39.17
C ASN A 587 -18.70 8.35 -38.33
N PHE A 588 -17.84 9.32 -38.04
CA PHE A 588 -18.17 10.54 -37.30
C PHE A 588 -17.77 11.78 -38.13
N ALA A 589 -18.64 12.79 -38.19
CA ALA A 589 -18.33 14.06 -38.88
C ALA A 589 -17.96 15.15 -37.86
N ASN A 590 -16.78 15.74 -37.98
CA ASN A 590 -16.34 16.83 -37.11
C ASN A 590 -16.73 18.23 -37.62
N ASN A 591 -17.12 18.36 -38.89
CA ASN A 591 -17.49 19.62 -39.55
C ASN A 591 -16.46 20.76 -39.36
N GLY A 592 -15.18 20.41 -39.20
CA GLY A 592 -14.08 21.38 -38.99
C GLY A 592 -13.89 21.87 -37.56
N THR A 593 -14.62 21.31 -36.60
CA THR A 593 -14.52 21.69 -35.18
C THR A 593 -13.79 20.63 -34.36
N TYR A 594 -13.22 21.05 -33.23
CA TYR A 594 -12.67 20.12 -32.24
C TYR A 594 -13.76 19.16 -31.76
N VAL A 595 -13.42 17.87 -31.71
CA VAL A 595 -14.31 16.81 -31.22
C VAL A 595 -13.84 16.41 -29.83
N PRO A 596 -14.60 16.74 -28.77
CA PRO A 596 -14.33 16.22 -27.44
C PRO A 596 -14.44 14.70 -27.42
N GLU A 597 -13.54 14.03 -26.69
CA GLU A 597 -13.48 12.57 -26.58
C GLU A 597 -14.82 11.96 -26.14
N PHE A 598 -15.53 12.60 -25.22
CA PHE A 598 -16.83 12.12 -24.73
C PHE A 598 -17.87 11.96 -25.85
N LYS A 599 -17.82 12.74 -26.95
CA LYS A 599 -18.78 12.57 -28.06
C LYS A 599 -18.55 11.26 -28.81
N VAL A 600 -17.29 10.84 -28.92
CA VAL A 600 -16.92 9.55 -29.51
C VAL A 600 -17.34 8.43 -28.58
N ILE A 601 -17.08 8.57 -27.27
CA ILE A 601 -17.46 7.56 -26.29
C ILE A 601 -18.98 7.46 -26.12
N ASP A 602 -19.74 8.56 -26.14
CA ASP A 602 -21.22 8.55 -26.08
C ASP A 602 -21.80 7.69 -27.23
N MET A 603 -21.29 7.85 -28.45
CA MET A 603 -21.70 7.05 -29.61
C MET A 603 -21.42 5.54 -29.42
N VAL A 604 -20.26 5.19 -28.85
CA VAL A 604 -19.86 3.80 -28.64
C VAL A 604 -20.55 3.18 -27.42
N SER A 605 -20.75 3.97 -26.37
CA SER A 605 -21.34 3.58 -25.08
C SER A 605 -22.77 3.07 -25.21
N ASP A 606 -23.53 3.60 -26.18
CA ASP A 606 -24.89 3.15 -26.51
C ASP A 606 -24.92 1.75 -27.14
N LEU A 607 -23.80 1.29 -27.72
CA LEU A 607 -23.68 -0.01 -28.39
C LEU A 607 -23.08 -1.10 -27.51
N LEU A 608 -22.66 -0.74 -26.30
CA LEU A 608 -22.00 -1.60 -25.34
C LEU A 608 -22.90 -1.87 -24.13
N GLU A 609 -22.76 -3.07 -23.57
CA GLU A 609 -23.42 -3.46 -22.32
C GLU A 609 -22.85 -2.65 -21.13
N PRO A 610 -23.60 -2.52 -20.02
CA PRO A 610 -23.12 -1.75 -18.86
C PRO A 610 -21.83 -2.30 -18.24
N ASP A 611 -21.62 -3.61 -18.26
CA ASP A 611 -20.45 -4.32 -17.73
C ASP A 611 -19.29 -4.44 -18.73
N ALA A 612 -19.40 -3.80 -19.90
CA ALA A 612 -18.33 -3.78 -20.89
C ALA A 612 -17.13 -2.94 -20.40
N LEU A 613 -15.95 -3.56 -20.37
CA LEU A 613 -14.68 -2.88 -20.12
C LEU A 613 -14.22 -2.18 -21.41
N ILE A 614 -13.95 -0.88 -21.31
CA ILE A 614 -13.54 -0.02 -22.41
C ILE A 614 -12.08 0.40 -22.21
N LEU A 615 -11.30 0.47 -23.30
CA LEU A 615 -9.99 1.09 -23.35
C LEU A 615 -9.94 2.07 -24.52
N THR A 616 -9.61 3.33 -24.25
CA THR A 616 -9.35 4.31 -25.30
C THR A 616 -7.90 4.22 -25.75
N CYS A 617 -7.71 4.08 -27.07
CA CYS A 617 -6.39 3.89 -27.69
C CYS A 617 -6.14 4.92 -28.79
N SER A 618 -4.88 5.09 -29.16
CA SER A 618 -4.44 5.83 -30.34
C SER A 618 -3.66 4.92 -31.30
N VAL A 619 -3.44 5.40 -32.53
CA VAL A 619 -2.72 4.65 -33.57
C VAL A 619 -1.25 4.41 -33.21
N GLY A 620 -0.64 5.30 -32.43
CA GLY A 620 0.77 5.21 -32.04
C GLY A 620 1.05 4.22 -30.92
N MET A 621 0.03 3.64 -30.29
CA MET A 621 0.22 2.68 -29.21
C MET A 621 0.78 1.34 -29.67
N GLN A 622 1.75 0.82 -28.94
CA GLN A 622 2.23 -0.55 -29.10
C GLN A 622 1.39 -1.48 -28.21
N LEU A 623 0.55 -2.32 -28.82
CA LEU A 623 -0.25 -3.29 -28.09
C LEU A 623 0.61 -4.49 -27.65
N ASN A 624 0.56 -4.81 -26.36
CA ASN A 624 1.21 -5.97 -25.73
C ASN A 624 0.22 -6.67 -24.78
N ILE A 625 0.29 -8.00 -24.65
CA ILE A 625 -0.55 -8.79 -23.72
C ILE A 625 -0.37 -8.28 -22.29
N GLU A 626 0.87 -8.02 -21.86
CA GLU A 626 1.15 -7.54 -20.50
C GLU A 626 0.46 -6.20 -20.22
N MET A 627 0.52 -5.26 -21.16
CA MET A 627 -0.19 -3.98 -21.07
C MET A 627 -1.72 -4.19 -20.96
N LEU A 628 -2.30 -5.08 -21.77
CA LEU A 628 -3.75 -5.35 -21.73
C LEU A 628 -4.17 -6.03 -20.42
N ASN A 629 -3.35 -6.92 -19.87
CA ASN A 629 -3.60 -7.54 -18.57
C ASN A 629 -3.50 -6.52 -17.43
N ARG A 630 -2.55 -5.58 -17.48
CA ARG A 630 -2.47 -4.46 -16.54
C ARG A 630 -3.73 -3.60 -16.60
N VAL A 631 -4.25 -3.32 -17.79
CA VAL A 631 -5.52 -2.59 -17.98
C VAL A 631 -6.69 -3.34 -17.33
N ARG A 632 -6.79 -4.67 -17.54
CA ARG A 632 -7.85 -5.49 -16.94
C ARG A 632 -7.80 -5.50 -15.42
N ILE A 633 -6.62 -5.71 -14.83
CA ILE A 633 -6.46 -5.82 -13.37
C ILE A 633 -6.66 -4.47 -12.67
N ASN A 634 -6.24 -3.37 -13.31
CA ASN A 634 -6.28 -2.05 -12.71
C ASN A 634 -7.61 -1.32 -12.89
N THR A 635 -8.56 -1.88 -13.65
CA THR A 635 -9.88 -1.29 -13.85
C THR A 635 -10.93 -2.12 -13.11
N ILE A 636 -11.65 -1.50 -12.18
CA ILE A 636 -12.54 -2.20 -11.26
C ILE A 636 -13.93 -1.56 -11.32
N PRO A 637 -14.99 -2.32 -11.67
CA PRO A 637 -16.32 -1.75 -11.90
C PRO A 637 -16.87 -1.11 -10.63
N GLY A 638 -17.34 0.13 -10.73
CA GLY A 638 -17.89 0.91 -9.62
C GLY A 638 -16.89 1.32 -8.54
N TRP A 639 -15.60 1.03 -8.72
CA TRP A 639 -14.56 1.30 -7.72
C TRP A 639 -13.39 2.10 -8.27
N GLN A 640 -12.83 1.70 -9.42
CA GLN A 640 -11.60 2.29 -9.96
C GLN A 640 -11.55 2.37 -11.49
N VAL A 641 -11.21 3.55 -12.00
CA VAL A 641 -10.82 3.76 -13.41
C VAL A 641 -9.30 3.88 -13.53
N PHE A 642 -8.74 3.43 -14.65
CA PHE A 642 -7.30 3.39 -14.88
C PHE A 642 -6.86 4.31 -16.01
N PHE A 643 -5.92 5.21 -15.74
CA PHE A 643 -5.32 6.12 -16.73
C PHE A 643 -3.80 5.95 -16.74
N PRO A 644 -3.24 5.08 -17.61
CA PRO A 644 -1.80 4.82 -17.65
C PRO A 644 -0.99 6.03 -18.14
N ILE A 645 0.19 6.23 -17.54
CA ILE A 645 1.22 7.16 -18.03
C ILE A 645 2.24 6.35 -18.81
N GLY A 646 2.16 6.44 -20.13
CA GLY A 646 3.02 5.71 -21.06
C GLY A 646 4.33 6.40 -21.41
N PHE A 647 5.26 5.62 -21.95
CA PHE A 647 6.52 6.10 -22.53
C PHE A 647 6.32 6.51 -23.99
N TRP A 648 6.54 7.79 -24.28
CA TRP A 648 6.39 8.38 -25.61
C TRP A 648 7.74 8.56 -26.28
N GLN A 649 7.85 8.01 -27.49
CA GLN A 649 9.02 8.18 -28.33
C GLN A 649 9.11 9.62 -28.86
N PHE A 650 10.30 10.19 -28.79
CA PHE A 650 10.60 11.46 -29.44
C PHE A 650 10.60 11.33 -30.96
N LYS A 651 10.54 12.47 -31.67
CA LYS A 651 10.52 12.48 -33.13
C LYS A 651 11.74 11.74 -33.72
N PRO A 652 11.58 10.62 -34.46
CA PRO A 652 12.68 9.75 -34.87
C PRO A 652 13.78 10.47 -35.67
N ASN A 653 13.40 11.44 -36.50
CA ASN A 653 14.34 12.22 -37.31
C ASN A 653 15.21 13.21 -36.52
N LEU A 654 14.85 13.50 -35.26
CA LEU A 654 15.63 14.37 -34.38
C LEU A 654 16.59 13.55 -33.52
N ILE A 655 16.14 12.40 -33.02
CA ILE A 655 16.88 11.54 -32.09
C ILE A 655 17.91 10.63 -32.77
N TYR A 656 17.62 10.13 -33.97
CA TYR A 656 18.52 9.22 -34.70
C TYR A 656 19.33 9.97 -35.77
N ASP A 657 20.63 9.67 -35.82
CA ASP A 657 21.54 10.30 -36.80
C ASP A 657 21.57 9.57 -38.16
N LYS A 658 21.20 8.28 -38.21
CA LYS A 658 21.23 7.43 -39.42
C LYS A 658 19.90 6.70 -39.63
N LYS A 659 19.50 6.54 -40.90
CA LYS A 659 18.40 5.67 -41.34
C LYS A 659 18.96 4.28 -41.72
N PRO A 660 18.18 3.18 -41.60
CA PRO A 660 16.81 3.10 -41.10
C PRO A 660 16.74 3.31 -39.58
N TYR A 661 15.62 3.86 -39.11
CA TYR A 661 15.39 4.02 -37.67
C TYR A 661 15.02 2.66 -37.05
N PRO A 662 15.38 2.41 -35.78
CA PRO A 662 14.94 1.22 -35.06
C PRO A 662 13.41 1.09 -35.07
N THR A 663 12.92 -0.14 -35.29
CA THR A 663 11.49 -0.48 -35.24
C THR A 663 10.98 -0.62 -33.82
N GLU A 664 11.83 -1.00 -32.87
CA GLU A 664 11.49 -1.12 -31.45
C GLU A 664 11.85 0.16 -30.68
N ILE A 665 11.02 0.49 -29.69
CA ILE A 665 11.25 1.63 -28.80
C ILE A 665 12.23 1.19 -27.70
N GLU A 666 13.49 1.64 -27.80
CA GLU A 666 14.48 1.47 -26.74
C GLU A 666 14.14 2.37 -25.55
N PHE A 667 14.16 1.81 -24.34
CA PHE A 667 13.89 2.56 -23.12
C PHE A 667 15.09 3.41 -22.71
N SER A 668 15.07 4.70 -23.02
CA SER A 668 16.15 5.62 -22.70
C SER A 668 15.66 7.06 -22.59
N SER A 669 16.27 7.85 -21.72
CA SER A 669 16.00 9.29 -21.63
C SER A 669 16.35 10.07 -22.91
N ARG A 670 17.08 9.44 -23.85
CA ARG A 670 17.43 10.04 -25.16
C ARG A 670 16.42 9.71 -26.25
N THR A 671 15.65 8.64 -26.10
CA THR A 671 14.73 8.12 -27.13
C THR A 671 13.29 8.53 -26.87
N GLY A 672 12.94 8.82 -25.61
CA GLY A 672 11.61 9.25 -25.21
C GLY A 672 11.52 9.69 -23.76
N HIS A 673 10.30 9.87 -23.28
CA HIS A 673 10.00 10.20 -21.88
C HIS A 673 8.61 9.69 -21.50
N TYR A 674 8.32 9.64 -20.20
CA TYR A 674 6.95 9.41 -19.72
C TYR A 674 6.13 10.69 -19.83
N ASP A 675 5.07 10.66 -20.64
CA ASP A 675 4.23 11.82 -20.90
C ASP A 675 3.12 11.93 -19.84
N VAL A 676 3.40 12.67 -18.77
CA VAL A 676 2.47 12.92 -17.67
C VAL A 676 1.25 13.75 -18.11
N LEU A 677 1.32 14.40 -19.27
CA LEU A 677 0.24 15.21 -19.84
C LEU A 677 -0.66 14.41 -20.80
N SER A 678 -0.39 13.12 -21.05
CA SER A 678 -1.25 12.24 -21.85
C SER A 678 -2.46 11.76 -21.05
N TYR A 679 -3.65 12.23 -21.41
CA TYR A 679 -4.93 11.85 -20.77
C TYR A 679 -5.89 11.12 -21.73
N GLU A 680 -5.48 10.94 -22.98
CA GLU A 680 -6.29 10.31 -24.04
C GLU A 680 -6.45 8.78 -23.85
N HIS A 681 -5.57 8.18 -23.05
CA HIS A 681 -5.54 6.76 -22.75
C HIS A 681 -6.16 6.49 -21.38
N GLY A 682 -7.32 5.86 -21.38
CA GLY A 682 -8.06 5.52 -20.17
C GLY A 682 -8.84 4.22 -20.33
N SER A 683 -8.98 3.50 -19.22
CA SER A 683 -9.81 2.32 -19.12
C SER A 683 -10.82 2.43 -18.01
N PHE A 684 -12.06 2.07 -18.33
CA PHE A 684 -13.22 2.23 -17.48
C PHE A 684 -14.34 1.29 -17.91
N TYR A 685 -15.24 0.95 -16.99
CA TYR A 685 -16.46 0.23 -17.32
C TYR A 685 -17.51 1.17 -17.90
N ASN A 686 -18.33 0.65 -18.81
CA ASN A 686 -19.38 1.44 -19.45
C ASN A 686 -20.44 1.94 -18.44
N SER A 687 -20.72 1.19 -17.37
CA SER A 687 -21.56 1.60 -16.24
C SER A 687 -21.02 2.87 -15.59
N ASP A 688 -19.72 2.87 -15.28
CA ASP A 688 -19.03 3.95 -14.58
C ASP A 688 -18.99 5.21 -15.43
N TYR A 689 -18.75 5.04 -16.73
CA TYR A 689 -18.84 6.13 -17.71
C TYR A 689 -20.25 6.72 -17.76
N LYS A 690 -21.29 5.89 -17.91
CA LYS A 690 -22.69 6.36 -17.99
C LYS A 690 -23.12 7.10 -16.72
N ASP A 691 -22.68 6.64 -15.55
CA ASP A 691 -23.00 7.27 -14.28
C ASP A 691 -22.26 8.60 -14.09
N ALA A 692 -20.98 8.66 -14.46
CA ALA A 692 -20.22 9.92 -14.50
C ALA A 692 -20.83 10.92 -15.49
N ARG A 693 -21.16 10.45 -16.71
CA ARG A 693 -21.73 11.25 -17.79
C ARG A 693 -23.09 11.86 -17.46
N LYS A 694 -23.94 11.15 -16.71
CA LYS A 694 -25.25 11.63 -16.22
C LYS A 694 -25.15 12.66 -15.10
N SER A 695 -24.04 12.66 -14.36
CA SER A 695 -23.86 13.53 -13.19
C SER A 695 -23.47 14.98 -13.53
N LEU A 696 -23.02 15.22 -14.76
CA LEU A 696 -22.47 16.50 -15.21
C LEU A 696 -23.33 17.12 -16.32
N LEU A 697 -23.38 18.46 -16.35
CA LEU A 697 -24.07 19.22 -17.39
C LEU A 697 -23.27 19.23 -18.70
N PHE A 698 -23.95 19.38 -19.82
CA PHE A 698 -23.30 19.35 -21.14
C PHE A 698 -22.29 20.48 -21.33
N GLU A 699 -22.62 21.69 -20.86
CA GLU A 699 -21.75 22.87 -20.97
C GLU A 699 -20.43 22.69 -20.21
N ASP A 700 -20.47 22.01 -19.06
CA ASP A 700 -19.29 21.75 -18.24
C ASP A 700 -18.38 20.70 -18.91
N ILE A 701 -18.96 19.60 -19.41
CA ILE A 701 -18.22 18.50 -20.04
C ILE A 701 -17.51 18.96 -21.32
N MET A 702 -18.06 19.92 -22.05
CA MET A 702 -17.43 20.48 -23.26
C MET A 702 -16.05 21.11 -22.99
N ASN A 703 -15.75 21.48 -21.74
CA ASN A 703 -14.47 22.04 -21.33
C ASN A 703 -13.50 21.02 -20.73
N TYR A 704 -13.97 19.79 -20.46
CA TYR A 704 -13.22 18.75 -19.75
C TYR A 704 -12.82 17.61 -20.70
N ASP A 705 -11.73 16.92 -20.36
CA ASP A 705 -11.40 15.61 -20.95
C ASP A 705 -12.05 14.47 -20.14
N LEU A 706 -11.92 13.23 -20.61
CA LEU A 706 -12.46 12.07 -19.91
C LEU A 706 -11.89 11.92 -18.50
N TYR A 707 -10.63 12.25 -18.29
CA TYR A 707 -9.98 12.21 -16.99
C TYR A 707 -10.62 13.20 -16.01
N GLU A 708 -10.73 14.47 -16.39
CA GLU A 708 -11.34 15.54 -15.61
C GLU A 708 -12.83 15.26 -15.33
N MET A 709 -13.54 14.63 -16.27
CA MET A 709 -14.91 14.16 -16.07
C MET A 709 -15.00 13.21 -14.86
N PHE A 710 -14.12 12.19 -14.78
CA PHE A 710 -14.08 11.29 -13.62
C PHE A 710 -13.62 11.99 -12.33
N VAL A 711 -12.67 12.93 -12.42
CA VAL A 711 -12.24 13.73 -11.25
C VAL A 711 -13.41 14.51 -10.67
N LYS A 712 -14.25 15.12 -11.51
CA LYS A 712 -15.44 15.87 -11.07
C LYS A 712 -16.54 14.97 -10.54
N TYR A 713 -16.66 13.73 -11.03
CA TYR A 713 -17.63 12.76 -10.53
C TYR A 713 -17.37 12.38 -9.07
N GLY A 714 -16.10 12.21 -8.67
CA GLY A 714 -15.66 12.10 -7.28
C GLY A 714 -16.09 10.85 -6.50
N LYS A 715 -16.91 9.95 -7.08
CA LYS A 715 -17.36 8.71 -6.43
C LYS A 715 -16.50 7.48 -6.75
N ILE A 716 -15.61 7.58 -7.74
CA ILE A 716 -14.76 6.48 -8.21
C ILE A 716 -13.30 6.86 -8.02
N HIS A 717 -12.47 5.90 -7.60
CA HIS A 717 -11.03 6.08 -7.49
C HIS A 717 -10.38 6.18 -8.87
N ILE A 718 -9.48 7.14 -9.05
CA ILE A 718 -8.80 7.36 -10.33
C ILE A 718 -7.37 6.93 -10.16
N PHE A 719 -7.05 5.76 -10.71
CA PHE A 719 -5.69 5.24 -10.65
C PHE A 719 -4.90 5.71 -11.87
N ARG A 720 -3.93 6.59 -11.63
CA ARG A 720 -3.02 7.12 -12.65
C ARG A 720 -1.59 6.82 -12.23
N ALA A 721 -0.91 5.98 -13.00
CA ALA A 721 0.43 5.50 -12.67
C ALA A 721 1.29 5.32 -13.93
N VAL A 722 2.60 5.37 -13.73
CA VAL A 722 3.59 5.05 -14.77
C VAL A 722 3.50 3.57 -15.12
N GLU A 723 3.27 3.27 -16.40
CA GLU A 723 3.18 1.89 -16.90
C GLU A 723 4.29 1.66 -17.95
N PRO A 724 5.37 0.92 -17.60
CA PRO A 724 6.50 0.69 -18.50
C PRO A 724 6.15 -0.04 -19.81
N GLU A 725 5.14 -0.91 -19.79
CA GLU A 725 4.69 -1.65 -20.98
C GLU A 725 3.81 -0.81 -21.90
N PHE A 726 3.35 0.35 -21.43
CA PHE A 726 2.60 1.29 -22.24
C PHE A 726 3.56 2.14 -23.06
N LYS A 727 3.86 1.72 -24.29
CA LYS A 727 4.79 2.39 -25.20
C LYS A 727 4.03 3.02 -26.37
N HIS A 728 4.45 4.22 -26.76
CA HIS A 728 3.80 5.01 -27.78
C HIS A 728 4.83 5.54 -28.79
N TYR A 729 4.67 5.21 -30.06
CA TYR A 729 5.47 5.76 -31.17
C TYR A 729 5.20 7.26 -31.33
N TYR A 730 6.17 7.99 -31.86
CA TYR A 730 5.96 9.41 -32.11
C TYR A 730 4.77 9.63 -33.05
N MET A 731 3.84 10.49 -32.64
CA MET A 731 2.74 10.98 -33.48
C MET A 731 2.80 12.51 -33.60
N GLN A 732 2.36 13.02 -34.73
CA GLN A 732 2.20 14.45 -34.91
C GLN A 732 0.88 14.90 -34.27
N LEU A 733 0.99 15.65 -33.18
CA LEU A 733 -0.17 16.22 -32.51
C LEU A 733 -0.66 17.47 -33.26
N ASP A 734 -1.92 17.43 -33.69
CA ASP A 734 -2.64 18.57 -34.25
C ASP A 734 -3.49 19.22 -33.14
N CYS A 735 -3.16 20.46 -32.81
CA CYS A 735 -3.82 21.22 -31.75
C CYS A 735 -4.81 22.22 -32.37
N PRO A 736 -6.11 21.90 -32.49
CA PRO A 736 -7.08 22.79 -33.11
C PRO A 736 -7.36 24.00 -32.22
N ALA A 737 -7.34 25.20 -32.81
CA ALA A 737 -7.64 26.46 -32.10
C ALA A 737 -9.09 26.55 -31.60
N SER A 738 -9.98 25.66 -32.05
CA SER A 738 -11.37 25.54 -31.57
C SER A 738 -11.50 24.73 -30.28
N SER A 739 -10.41 24.13 -29.77
CA SER A 739 -10.42 23.43 -28.49
C SER A 739 -10.46 24.41 -27.30
N PRO A 740 -10.98 23.99 -26.13
CA PRO A 740 -10.92 24.78 -24.90
C PRO A 740 -9.50 25.25 -24.58
N PRO A 741 -9.30 26.49 -24.08
CA PRO A 741 -7.96 27.08 -23.90
C PRO A 741 -6.98 26.19 -23.12
N LYS A 742 -7.46 25.57 -22.03
CA LYS A 742 -6.65 24.66 -21.20
C LYS A 742 -6.19 23.42 -21.96
N LEU A 743 -7.06 22.83 -22.79
CA LEU A 743 -6.74 21.65 -23.61
C LEU A 743 -5.78 22.02 -24.74
N TYR A 744 -5.98 23.21 -25.33
CA TYR A 744 -5.09 23.75 -26.36
C TYR A 744 -3.67 23.98 -25.83
N GLU A 745 -3.53 24.69 -24.71
CA GLU A 745 -2.24 24.95 -24.07
C GLU A 745 -1.51 23.65 -23.74
N ARG A 746 -2.21 22.68 -23.14
CA ARG A 746 -1.66 21.35 -22.86
C ARG A 746 -1.21 20.63 -24.12
N CYS A 747 -1.99 20.68 -25.21
CA CYS A 747 -1.63 20.06 -26.48
C CYS A 747 -0.36 20.69 -27.07
N VAL A 748 -0.24 22.02 -27.02
CA VAL A 748 0.95 22.74 -27.50
C VAL A 748 2.19 22.39 -26.67
N GLU A 749 2.04 22.29 -25.34
CA GLU A 749 3.12 21.87 -24.44
C GLU A 749 3.58 20.45 -24.78
N ARG A 750 2.66 19.48 -24.87
CA ARG A 750 2.96 18.09 -25.29
C ARG A 750 3.67 18.03 -26.64
N LYS A 751 3.19 18.80 -27.62
CA LYS A 751 3.80 18.89 -28.94
C LYS A 751 5.26 19.34 -28.88
N SER A 752 5.60 20.25 -27.96
CA SER A 752 6.97 20.70 -27.75
C SER A 752 7.84 19.66 -27.04
N LEU A 753 7.29 18.98 -26.02
CA LEU A 753 7.98 17.95 -25.25
C LEU A 753 8.29 16.70 -26.09
N ASN A 754 7.38 16.30 -26.99
CA ASN A 754 7.52 15.12 -27.84
C ASN A 754 8.57 15.26 -28.96
N LEU A 755 9.24 16.41 -29.12
CA LEU A 755 10.23 16.61 -30.18
C LEU A 755 11.54 15.87 -29.91
N ALA A 756 12.24 16.26 -28.84
CA ALA A 756 13.51 15.68 -28.39
C ALA A 756 13.92 16.31 -27.05
N THR A 757 14.96 15.77 -26.40
CA THR A 757 15.52 16.39 -25.19
C THR A 757 16.08 17.79 -25.47
N ARG A 758 16.09 18.65 -24.44
CA ARG A 758 16.67 20.01 -24.51
C ARG A 758 18.11 20.00 -25.07
N ALA A 759 18.93 19.02 -24.66
CA ALA A 759 20.29 18.86 -25.15
C ALA A 759 20.37 18.47 -26.64
N GLN A 760 19.50 17.57 -27.10
CA GLN A 760 19.44 17.19 -28.52
C GLN A 760 18.95 18.35 -29.40
N LEU A 761 17.93 19.09 -28.96
CA LEU A 761 17.44 20.28 -29.67
C LEU A 761 18.53 21.35 -29.76
N ALA A 762 19.21 21.65 -28.66
CA ALA A 762 20.34 22.59 -28.64
C ALA A 762 21.43 22.16 -29.64
N LYS A 763 21.83 20.88 -29.63
CA LYS A 763 22.79 20.32 -30.60
C LYS A 763 22.36 20.56 -32.05
N ARG A 764 21.09 20.32 -32.39
CA ARG A 764 20.55 20.54 -33.74
C ARG A 764 20.56 22.03 -34.14
N ILE A 765 20.22 22.92 -33.21
CA ILE A 765 20.26 24.38 -33.43
C ILE A 765 21.69 24.83 -33.71
N PHE A 766 22.67 24.41 -32.90
CA PHE A 766 24.08 24.74 -33.13
C PHE A 766 24.62 24.16 -34.46
N GLN A 767 24.20 22.95 -34.84
CA GLN A 767 24.53 22.37 -36.14
C GLN A 767 23.90 23.15 -37.32
N TYR A 768 22.70 23.67 -37.14
CA TYR A 768 22.05 24.50 -38.16
C TYR A 768 22.75 25.85 -38.30
N GLN A 769 23.10 26.51 -37.19
CA GLN A 769 23.84 27.77 -37.19
C GLN A 769 25.20 27.62 -37.87
N SER A 770 25.97 26.58 -37.55
CA SER A 770 27.28 26.34 -38.18
C SER A 770 27.19 26.06 -39.68
N LYS A 771 26.16 25.32 -40.14
CA LYS A 771 25.90 25.13 -41.58
C LYS A 771 25.53 26.44 -42.28
N ARG A 772 24.71 27.27 -41.62
CA ARG A 772 24.30 28.57 -42.17
C ARG A 772 25.49 29.52 -42.30
N GLU A 773 26.36 29.55 -41.31
CA GLU A 773 27.63 30.30 -41.34
C GLU A 773 28.58 29.77 -42.43
N ALA A 774 28.65 28.46 -42.63
CA ALA A 774 29.43 27.86 -43.71
C ALA A 774 28.91 28.22 -45.10
N HIS A 775 27.58 28.35 -45.28
CA HIS A 775 26.98 28.80 -46.55
C HIS A 775 27.08 30.32 -46.78
N GLN A 776 27.23 31.12 -45.72
CA GLN A 776 27.38 32.57 -45.80
C GLN A 776 28.83 33.04 -46.01
N ARG A 777 29.81 32.13 -45.98
CA ARG A 777 31.18 32.43 -46.45
C ARG A 777 31.20 32.29 -47.98
N PRO A 778 31.20 33.39 -48.77
CA PRO A 778 31.38 33.27 -50.20
C PRO A 778 32.77 32.67 -50.48
N ASN A 779 32.86 31.81 -51.49
CA ASN A 779 34.11 31.32 -52.07
C ASN A 779 35.05 32.51 -52.36
N LYS A 780 35.91 32.85 -51.40
CA LYS A 780 37.11 33.63 -51.61
C LYS A 780 38.25 32.64 -51.75
N GLU A 781 38.28 31.94 -52.87
CA GLU A 781 39.45 31.24 -53.41
C GLU A 781 39.07 30.73 -54.81
N ALA A 782 39.27 31.62 -55.79
CA ALA A 782 39.46 31.32 -57.19
C ALA A 782 40.62 32.20 -57.68
#